data_AF-A0A8S2J439-F1
#
_entry.id   AF-A0A8S2J439-F1
#
_cell.length_a   1.000
_cell.length_b   1.000
_cell.length_c   1.000
_cell.angle_alpha   90.00
_cell.angle_beta   90.00
_cell.angle_gamma   90.00
#
_symmetry.space_group_name_H-M   'P 1'
#
loop_
_entity.id
_entity.type
_entity.pdbx_description
1 polymer ?
#
loop_
_entity_poly.entity_id
_entity_poly.type
_entity_poly.pdbx_seq_one_letter_code
_entity_poly.pdbx_strand_id
1 'polypeptide(L)'
;MWVAVWNQISPSFLYIVFILLAIRYNWRSKAYLCLTRLYSSKFITTKVSLKSIFDVKREDYIFRATPLTFDPSIVDIFIGLSSSACLVTFSSTIRQSPKLVAGVLADSRCTVVQMTPSFYRQIRGHCLLNSVQTLIFGGEQFPYADKDLMSLIENGKKLINIYGITEMSCWASYHFVTLENLRTGRIPIGEPLNDTKLTIKPSDDCLSLFDLLLESDTRWTQTGLHNDKQIFSFATNDIVEHDNGSIYYVGRKTFTQKRMGVMVSVEYIEKTALQSNLVSECGGFFKEDGTLILLGSFTTDDGPSKLSEYLQTHLPPHFIPNKIRRSYSNLPLNENGKIDRSQLARLYSTETDEFGLDIPLIIDTIWKEILHKESDNTANFISDGGNSLLALTFVENLRSQSKTIDSTRALDILLHNTKNDLVNYLKMGKQVENNVLNEPKDYVSKENIHQLDEIISIQRCSKIFVHNYGEKMFEYCLSLKEHGIDIKHKRITKATTKTTELQLKWKSSLEKCIDASPLIVIINDKQQLVIVGSHAHLLNAYEIENGTLIWSFKTNDRIEAGATLSRTGEYVLVGDYSGMLYIIDCHYGQLYGTYQCGGLIKTIPCAHRLLDLVYVGSHDHYLHAINIQNRNSTCVWKYFLDSSCASSPPLSADDSCLYVATLKGEVYSLDANTGICKWKSAVSKPIFSSILVWNELLIFGCVDQNIYCLNEKTGEQKWYLSIGGPIFSSPSAVYDITLDRVLITFGCHDKKVYAVQIIHNQPLIAWEHSFESTVYASLFGFERHDQWLTIAASTDGCLQILDTHTGKQCFEQQEIRLRRPYGT
;
A
#
# COMPACT_ATOMS: atom_id res chain seq x y z
N MET A 1 -8.18 -42.12 15.34
CA MET A 1 -6.89 -42.33 16.04
C MET A 1 -6.21 -41.02 16.44
N TRP A 2 -6.09 -40.01 15.56
CA TRP A 2 -5.48 -38.71 15.90
C TRP A 2 -6.26 -37.86 16.93
N VAL A 3 -7.58 -38.03 17.03
CA VAL A 3 -8.43 -37.34 18.02
C VAL A 3 -8.21 -37.85 19.46
N ALA A 4 -7.82 -39.12 19.62
CA ALA A 4 -7.55 -39.72 20.93
C ALA A 4 -6.17 -39.34 21.50
N VAL A 5 -5.21 -39.05 20.62
CA VAL A 5 -3.86 -38.56 20.99
C VAL A 5 -3.91 -37.08 21.41
N TRP A 6 -4.86 -36.30 20.88
CA TRP A 6 -4.97 -34.86 21.17
C TRP A 6 -5.57 -34.54 22.55
N ASN A 7 -6.45 -35.39 23.08
CA ASN A 7 -6.96 -35.26 24.46
C ASN A 7 -5.90 -35.57 25.54
N GLN A 8 -4.67 -35.95 25.15
CA GLN A 8 -3.54 -36.23 26.04
C GLN A 8 -2.40 -35.21 25.91
N ILE A 9 -2.55 -34.14 25.13
CA ILE A 9 -1.50 -33.15 24.96
C ILE A 9 -1.35 -32.32 26.25
N SER A 10 -0.22 -32.52 26.93
CA SER A 10 0.12 -31.75 28.13
C SER A 10 0.25 -30.23 27.81
N PRO A 11 -0.08 -29.33 28.74
CA PRO A 11 0.15 -27.88 28.61
C PRO A 11 1.57 -27.53 28.15
N SER A 12 2.54 -28.38 28.50
CA SER A 12 3.95 -28.31 28.12
C SER A 12 4.19 -28.39 26.60
N PHE A 13 3.34 -29.08 25.84
CA PHE A 13 3.49 -29.20 24.38
C PHE A 13 2.99 -27.95 23.64
N LEU A 14 1.87 -27.36 24.10
CA LEU A 14 1.40 -26.05 23.64
C LEU A 14 2.42 -24.95 23.94
N TYR A 15 3.15 -25.07 25.05
CA TYR A 15 4.28 -24.20 25.37
C TYR A 15 5.40 -24.26 24.35
N ILE A 16 5.79 -25.48 23.97
CA ILE A 16 6.88 -25.72 23.03
C ILE A 16 6.52 -25.16 21.66
N VAL A 17 5.29 -25.41 21.18
CA VAL A 17 4.79 -24.82 19.93
C VAL A 17 4.81 -23.29 19.98
N PHE A 18 4.46 -22.69 21.13
CA PHE A 18 4.46 -21.24 21.30
C PHE A 18 5.85 -20.62 21.42
N ILE A 19 6.80 -21.29 22.10
CA ILE A 19 8.22 -20.89 22.13
C ILE A 19 8.79 -20.94 20.72
N LEU A 20 8.47 -21.98 19.95
CA LEU A 20 8.91 -22.10 18.56
C LEU A 20 8.34 -20.98 17.67
N LEU A 21 7.08 -20.57 17.89
CA LEU A 21 6.50 -19.39 17.25
C LEU A 21 7.17 -18.09 17.71
N ALA A 22 7.41 -17.91 19.01
CA ALA A 22 8.05 -16.72 19.58
C ALA A 22 9.48 -16.52 19.08
N ILE A 23 10.25 -17.60 18.98
CA ILE A 23 11.61 -17.62 18.42
C ILE A 23 11.57 -17.31 16.92
N ARG A 24 10.66 -17.93 16.16
CA ARG A 24 10.54 -17.73 14.72
C ARG A 24 10.12 -16.30 14.32
N TYR A 25 9.34 -15.62 15.16
CA TYR A 25 8.84 -14.27 14.90
C TYR A 25 9.54 -13.17 15.73
N ASN A 26 10.67 -13.48 16.38
CA ASN A 26 11.56 -12.52 17.05
C ASN A 26 10.84 -11.59 18.08
N TRP A 27 9.99 -12.17 18.92
CA TRP A 27 9.21 -11.43 19.92
C TRP A 27 10.11 -10.81 21.01
N ARG A 28 10.21 -9.47 21.05
CA ARG A 28 11.02 -8.72 22.04
C ARG A 28 10.22 -7.81 23.00
N SER A 29 8.90 -7.94 23.08
CA SER A 29 8.05 -7.01 23.86
C SER A 29 7.36 -7.62 25.10
N LYS A 30 6.78 -6.75 25.96
CA LYS A 30 6.10 -7.03 27.24
C LYS A 30 5.12 -8.23 27.24
N ALA A 31 4.60 -8.64 26.08
CA ALA A 31 3.77 -9.84 25.93
C ALA A 31 4.51 -11.14 26.32
N TYR A 32 5.81 -11.24 26.04
CA TYR A 32 6.65 -12.37 26.42
C TYR A 32 6.80 -12.50 27.95
N LEU A 33 6.88 -11.36 28.65
CA LEU A 33 6.92 -11.26 30.11
C LEU A 33 5.55 -11.57 30.76
N CYS A 34 4.45 -11.19 30.11
CA CYS A 34 3.10 -11.48 30.58
C CYS A 34 2.78 -12.98 30.47
N LEU A 35 3.11 -13.62 29.34
CA LEU A 35 2.79 -15.02 29.08
C LEU A 35 3.69 -16.03 29.81
N THR A 36 4.99 -15.77 29.96
CA THR A 36 5.89 -16.65 30.73
C THR A 36 5.61 -16.59 32.24
N ARG A 37 4.87 -15.58 32.72
CA ARG A 37 4.57 -15.37 34.15
C ARG A 37 3.10 -15.62 34.53
N LEU A 38 2.17 -15.68 33.57
CA LEU A 38 0.81 -16.22 33.71
C LEU A 38 0.78 -17.78 33.77
N TYR A 39 1.92 -18.41 34.03
CA TYR A 39 2.25 -19.82 33.74
C TYR A 39 1.94 -20.82 34.87
N SER A 40 0.74 -20.80 35.42
CA SER A 40 0.23 -21.95 36.16
C SER A 40 -1.23 -22.12 35.80
N SER A 41 -1.68 -23.34 35.44
CA SER A 41 -3.03 -23.94 35.34
C SER A 41 -4.33 -23.09 35.33
N LYS A 42 -4.29 -21.76 35.21
CA LYS A 42 -5.23 -20.76 35.75
C LYS A 42 -5.65 -19.73 34.71
N PHE A 43 -4.95 -19.64 33.57
CA PHE A 43 -5.52 -19.11 32.32
C PHE A 43 -6.48 -20.15 31.68
N ILE A 44 -6.48 -21.40 32.18
CA ILE A 44 -7.31 -22.50 31.69
C ILE A 44 -8.79 -22.30 32.09
N THR A 45 -9.07 -21.70 33.26
CA THR A 45 -10.45 -21.42 33.72
C THR A 45 -11.18 -20.43 32.81
N THR A 46 -10.52 -19.34 32.37
CA THR A 46 -11.10 -18.36 31.45
C THR A 46 -11.38 -18.94 30.06
N LYS A 47 -10.59 -19.94 29.61
CA LYS A 47 -10.79 -20.59 28.30
C LYS A 47 -12.09 -21.38 28.24
N VAL A 48 -12.42 -22.10 29.32
CA VAL A 48 -13.62 -22.94 29.36
C VAL A 48 -14.89 -22.09 29.37
N SER A 49 -14.88 -20.91 29.99
CA SER A 49 -16.02 -19.98 29.95
C SER A 49 -16.12 -19.23 28.63
N LEU A 50 -15.04 -18.68 28.08
CA LEU A 50 -15.13 -17.86 26.85
C LEU A 50 -15.42 -18.71 25.60
N LYS A 51 -14.92 -19.95 25.53
CA LYS A 51 -15.24 -20.86 24.43
C LYS A 51 -16.75 -21.12 24.32
N SER A 52 -17.43 -21.35 25.45
CA SER A 52 -18.88 -21.56 25.45
C SER A 52 -19.67 -20.27 25.20
N ILE A 53 -19.21 -19.14 25.73
CA ILE A 53 -19.84 -17.82 25.49
C ILE A 53 -19.76 -17.42 24.02
N PHE A 54 -18.60 -17.64 23.37
CA PHE A 54 -18.39 -17.33 21.94
C PHE A 54 -18.99 -18.39 20.99
N ASP A 55 -19.40 -19.55 21.52
CA ASP A 55 -19.94 -20.71 20.78
C ASP A 55 -19.02 -21.21 19.65
N VAL A 56 -17.71 -21.28 19.90
CA VAL A 56 -16.72 -21.65 18.86
C VAL A 56 -16.66 -23.16 18.64
N LYS A 57 -16.91 -23.56 17.40
CA LYS A 57 -16.93 -24.92 16.86
C LYS A 57 -15.70 -25.19 15.99
N ARG A 58 -15.52 -26.45 15.56
CA ARG A 58 -14.36 -26.86 14.77
C ARG A 58 -14.37 -26.26 13.37
N GLU A 59 -15.56 -26.00 12.83
CA GLU A 59 -15.77 -25.48 11.49
C GLU A 59 -15.57 -23.95 11.41
N ASP A 60 -15.36 -23.30 12.56
CA ASP A 60 -15.23 -21.85 12.63
C ASP A 60 -13.87 -21.35 12.15
N TYR A 61 -13.92 -20.13 11.61
CA TYR A 61 -12.77 -19.34 11.20
C TYR A 61 -12.72 -18.11 12.09
N ILE A 62 -11.71 -18.07 12.96
CA ILE A 62 -11.48 -16.98 13.92
C ILE A 62 -10.59 -15.93 13.27
N PHE A 63 -11.10 -14.71 13.12
CA PHE A 63 -10.33 -13.59 12.60
C PHE A 63 -9.49 -12.96 13.71
N ARG A 64 -8.16 -13.04 13.61
CA ARG A 64 -7.25 -12.42 14.59
C ARG A 64 -7.06 -10.93 14.31
N ALA A 65 -8.07 -10.14 14.63
CA ALA A 65 -8.00 -8.68 14.49
C ALA A 65 -7.02 -8.04 15.48
N THR A 66 -6.77 -8.68 16.63
CA THR A 66 -5.92 -8.12 17.72
C THR A 66 -4.42 -8.36 17.51
N PRO A 67 -3.53 -7.36 17.76
CA PRO A 67 -2.09 -7.53 17.59
C PRO A 67 -1.51 -8.42 18.70
N LEU A 68 -0.40 -9.12 18.42
CA LEU A 68 0.23 -10.03 19.39
C LEU A 68 0.79 -9.32 20.63
N THR A 69 0.96 -8.00 20.55
CA THR A 69 1.37 -7.14 21.65
C THR A 69 0.25 -6.82 22.63
N PHE A 70 -1.01 -7.11 22.27
CA PHE A 70 -2.20 -6.83 23.08
C PHE A 70 -2.83 -8.13 23.58
N ASP A 71 -3.23 -8.16 24.85
CA ASP A 71 -3.63 -9.37 25.58
C ASP A 71 -4.86 -10.11 25.00
N PRO A 72 -5.87 -9.47 24.35
CA PRO A 72 -6.96 -10.22 23.74
C PRO A 72 -6.52 -11.13 22.59
N SER A 73 -5.35 -10.92 21.99
CA SER A 73 -4.82 -11.83 20.96
C SER A 73 -4.56 -13.25 21.51
N ILE A 74 -4.30 -13.37 22.81
CA ILE A 74 -4.11 -14.65 23.50
C ILE A 74 -5.44 -15.42 23.50
N VAL A 75 -6.56 -14.72 23.65
CA VAL A 75 -7.91 -15.31 23.64
C VAL A 75 -8.20 -15.92 22.26
N ASP A 76 -7.95 -15.19 21.18
CA ASP A 76 -8.15 -15.67 19.80
C ASP A 76 -7.35 -16.96 19.53
N ILE A 77 -6.06 -16.94 19.88
CA ILE A 77 -5.14 -18.06 19.64
C ILE A 77 -5.60 -19.30 20.40
N PHE A 78 -5.88 -19.18 21.70
CA PHE A 78 -6.19 -20.35 22.51
C PHE A 78 -7.60 -20.87 22.31
N ILE A 79 -8.58 -20.01 22.03
CA ILE A 79 -9.92 -20.47 21.65
C ILE A 79 -9.83 -21.24 20.33
N GLY A 80 -9.11 -20.72 19.33
CA GLY A 80 -8.88 -21.42 18.07
C GLY A 80 -8.27 -22.81 18.26
N LEU A 81 -7.15 -22.88 18.98
CA LEU A 81 -6.46 -24.15 19.26
C LEU A 81 -7.32 -25.13 20.08
N SER A 82 -8.05 -24.65 21.10
CA SER A 82 -8.89 -25.51 21.95
C SER A 82 -10.20 -25.97 21.30
N SER A 83 -10.63 -25.30 20.23
CA SER A 83 -11.80 -25.68 19.44
C SER A 83 -11.45 -26.44 18.16
N SER A 84 -10.15 -26.59 17.84
CA SER A 84 -9.70 -27.05 16.51
C SER A 84 -10.22 -26.19 15.36
N ALA A 85 -10.51 -24.91 15.64
CA ALA A 85 -10.98 -23.93 14.68
C ALA A 85 -9.80 -23.33 13.91
N CYS A 86 -10.06 -22.81 12.72
CA CYS A 86 -9.03 -22.16 11.90
C CYS A 86 -8.75 -20.74 12.44
N LEU A 87 -7.48 -20.40 12.65
CA LEU A 87 -7.08 -19.04 13.02
C LEU A 87 -6.60 -18.30 11.77
N VAL A 88 -7.37 -17.31 11.34
CA VAL A 88 -7.01 -16.44 10.21
C VAL A 88 -6.09 -15.33 10.72
N THR A 89 -4.88 -15.26 10.16
CA THR A 89 -3.86 -14.28 10.54
C THR A 89 -3.32 -13.54 9.33
N PHE A 90 -2.88 -12.30 9.54
CA PHE A 90 -2.32 -11.44 8.51
C PHE A 90 -1.12 -10.66 9.06
N SER A 91 -0.26 -10.17 8.17
CA SER A 91 0.98 -9.46 8.52
C SER A 91 0.68 -8.11 9.21
N SER A 92 1.67 -7.58 9.92
CA SER A 92 1.60 -6.21 10.48
C SER A 92 1.42 -5.15 9.40
N THR A 93 1.90 -5.40 8.18
CA THR A 93 1.72 -4.50 7.03
C THR A 93 0.26 -4.43 6.58
N ILE A 94 -0.42 -5.59 6.48
CA ILE A 94 -1.87 -5.63 6.16
C ILE A 94 -2.67 -4.91 7.24
N ARG A 95 -2.30 -5.11 8.51
CA ARG A 95 -2.97 -4.51 9.67
C ARG A 95 -3.02 -2.98 9.66
N GLN A 96 -2.08 -2.32 8.99
CA GLN A 96 -2.04 -0.86 8.87
C GLN A 96 -3.02 -0.31 7.82
N SER A 97 -3.62 -1.16 6.99
CA SER A 97 -4.59 -0.76 5.96
C SER A 97 -5.98 -1.33 6.27
N PRO A 98 -6.93 -0.50 6.75
CA PRO A 98 -8.30 -0.94 7.02
C PRO A 98 -8.96 -1.63 5.82
N LYS A 99 -8.68 -1.18 4.60
CA LYS A 99 -9.18 -1.78 3.36
C LYS A 99 -8.62 -3.19 3.11
N LEU A 100 -7.32 -3.43 3.37
CA LEU A 100 -6.73 -4.75 3.20
C LEU A 100 -7.22 -5.73 4.28
N VAL A 101 -7.34 -5.27 5.53
CA VAL A 101 -7.92 -6.05 6.62
C VAL A 101 -9.36 -6.46 6.28
N ALA A 102 -10.16 -5.51 5.78
CA ALA A 102 -11.52 -5.75 5.31
C ALA A 102 -11.58 -6.79 4.20
N GLY A 103 -10.66 -6.72 3.23
CA GLY A 103 -10.52 -7.71 2.16
C GLY A 103 -10.22 -9.11 2.70
N VAL A 104 -9.23 -9.24 3.61
CA VAL A 104 -8.93 -10.52 4.26
C VAL A 104 -10.17 -11.07 4.95
N LEU A 105 -10.88 -10.25 5.73
CA LEU A 105 -12.08 -10.66 6.45
C LEU A 105 -13.19 -11.16 5.51
N ALA A 106 -13.38 -10.48 4.37
CA ALA A 106 -14.36 -10.84 3.35
C ALA A 106 -14.01 -12.17 2.66
N ASP A 107 -12.73 -12.39 2.35
CA ASP A 107 -12.26 -13.58 1.62
C ASP A 107 -12.14 -14.82 2.53
N SER A 108 -11.91 -14.64 3.82
CA SER A 108 -11.52 -15.72 4.73
C SER A 108 -12.69 -16.49 5.38
N ARG A 109 -13.95 -16.24 4.95
CA ARG A 109 -15.18 -16.86 5.51
C ARG A 109 -15.23 -16.85 7.04
N CYS A 110 -14.70 -15.81 7.67
CA CYS A 110 -14.62 -15.74 9.12
C CYS A 110 -16.02 -15.77 9.75
N THR A 111 -16.15 -16.59 10.80
CA THR A 111 -17.39 -16.78 11.54
C THR A 111 -17.32 -16.15 12.92
N VAL A 112 -16.11 -16.02 13.51
CA VAL A 112 -15.93 -15.42 14.83
C VAL A 112 -14.88 -14.32 14.76
N VAL A 113 -15.23 -13.13 15.25
CA VAL A 113 -14.37 -11.95 15.15
C VAL A 113 -14.35 -11.19 16.47
N GLN A 114 -13.16 -11.01 17.04
CA GLN A 114 -12.92 -10.15 18.20
C GLN A 114 -12.10 -8.93 17.76
N MET A 115 -12.56 -7.71 18.07
CA MET A 115 -11.82 -6.49 17.75
C MET A 115 -12.19 -5.31 18.67
N THR A 116 -11.50 -4.18 18.51
CA THR A 116 -11.86 -2.93 19.19
C THR A 116 -12.94 -2.17 18.39
N PRO A 117 -13.84 -1.43 19.05
CA PRO A 117 -14.79 -0.51 18.41
C PRO A 117 -14.16 0.46 17.41
N SER A 118 -13.01 1.04 17.71
CA SER A 118 -12.31 1.97 16.80
C SER A 118 -11.82 1.26 15.54
N PHE A 119 -11.31 0.03 15.67
CA PHE A 119 -10.89 -0.75 14.51
C PHE A 119 -12.07 -1.15 13.62
N TYR A 120 -13.20 -1.52 14.21
CA TYR A 120 -14.44 -1.78 13.48
C TYR A 120 -14.89 -0.59 12.64
N ARG A 121 -14.91 0.62 13.23
CA ARG A 121 -15.33 1.83 12.51
C ARG A 121 -14.47 2.11 11.28
N GLN A 122 -13.16 1.82 11.35
CA GLN A 122 -12.26 1.97 10.22
C GLN A 122 -12.50 0.96 9.09
N ILE A 123 -12.93 -0.26 9.41
CA ILE A 123 -13.10 -1.32 8.39
C ILE A 123 -14.54 -1.45 7.88
N ARG A 124 -15.57 -1.02 8.64
CA ARG A 124 -16.99 -1.25 8.30
C ARG A 124 -17.41 -0.71 6.94
N GLY A 125 -16.78 0.37 6.46
CA GLY A 125 -17.03 0.93 5.11
C GLY A 125 -16.39 0.16 3.95
N HIS A 126 -15.62 -0.89 4.26
CA HIS A 126 -14.83 -1.65 3.28
C HIS A 126 -15.12 -3.16 3.31
N CYS A 127 -15.84 -3.68 4.31
CA CYS A 127 -16.13 -5.12 4.44
C CYS A 127 -17.62 -5.40 4.61
N LEU A 128 -18.06 -6.56 4.09
CA LEU A 128 -19.35 -7.15 4.44
C LEU A 128 -19.15 -8.19 5.55
N LEU A 129 -19.87 -8.05 6.67
CA LEU A 129 -19.78 -8.98 7.81
C LEU A 129 -20.73 -10.19 7.69
N ASN A 130 -21.17 -10.53 6.48
CA ASN A 130 -22.24 -11.51 6.25
C ASN A 130 -21.89 -12.92 6.75
N SER A 131 -20.63 -13.34 6.63
CA SER A 131 -20.17 -14.65 7.12
C SER A 131 -20.00 -14.71 8.63
N VAL A 132 -19.86 -13.55 9.30
CA VAL A 132 -19.64 -13.46 10.74
C VAL A 132 -20.90 -13.91 11.46
N GLN A 133 -20.74 -14.86 12.39
CA GLN A 133 -21.78 -15.38 13.26
C GLN A 133 -21.70 -14.78 14.66
N THR A 134 -20.48 -14.57 15.15
CA THR A 134 -20.22 -13.98 16.47
C THR A 134 -19.23 -12.82 16.34
N LEU A 135 -19.70 -11.61 16.67
CA LEU A 135 -18.90 -10.38 16.69
C LEU A 135 -18.73 -9.90 18.13
N ILE A 136 -17.47 -9.75 18.56
CA ILE A 136 -17.10 -9.37 19.92
C ILE A 136 -16.36 -8.04 19.89
N PHE A 137 -16.85 -7.07 20.67
CA PHE A 137 -16.15 -5.81 20.91
C PHE A 137 -15.67 -5.70 22.34
N GLY A 138 -14.42 -5.29 22.51
CA GLY A 138 -13.85 -5.06 23.83
C GLY A 138 -12.71 -4.04 23.82
N GLY A 139 -12.36 -3.57 25.02
CA GLY A 139 -11.25 -2.65 25.25
C GLY A 139 -11.55 -1.16 25.03
N GLU A 140 -12.72 -0.81 24.48
CA GLU A 140 -13.29 0.54 24.40
C GLU A 140 -14.80 0.46 24.63
N GLN A 141 -15.46 1.61 24.77
CA GLN A 141 -16.92 1.64 24.88
C GLN A 141 -17.59 1.08 23.62
N PHE A 142 -18.62 0.25 23.82
CA PHE A 142 -19.33 -0.43 22.74
C PHE A 142 -20.04 0.57 21.79
N PRO A 143 -20.00 0.37 20.46
CA PRO A 143 -20.71 1.23 19.50
C PRO A 143 -22.24 1.20 19.71
N TYR A 144 -22.89 2.36 19.68
CA TYR A 144 -24.34 2.49 19.80
C TYR A 144 -24.93 3.13 18.55
N ALA A 145 -26.26 3.01 18.37
CA ALA A 145 -26.99 3.55 17.23
C ALA A 145 -26.44 3.14 15.84
N ASP A 146 -25.69 2.04 15.77
CA ASP A 146 -25.06 1.55 14.55
C ASP A 146 -26.04 0.64 13.79
N LYS A 147 -26.47 1.09 12.60
CA LYS A 147 -27.46 0.38 11.78
C LYS A 147 -26.95 -0.98 11.28
N ASP A 148 -25.65 -1.10 11.02
CA ASP A 148 -25.06 -2.34 10.55
C ASP A 148 -25.09 -3.38 11.67
N LEU A 149 -24.77 -2.97 12.90
CA LEU A 149 -24.88 -3.83 14.08
C LEU A 149 -26.33 -4.24 14.37
N MET A 150 -27.30 -3.34 14.21
CA MET A 150 -28.72 -3.69 14.32
C MET A 150 -29.13 -4.73 13.26
N SER A 151 -28.71 -4.54 12.01
CA SER A 151 -28.98 -5.48 10.92
C SER A 151 -28.36 -6.86 11.17
N LEU A 152 -27.16 -6.92 11.76
CA LEU A 152 -26.54 -8.19 12.14
C LEU A 152 -27.39 -8.93 13.19
N ILE A 153 -27.87 -8.25 14.24
CA ILE A 153 -28.74 -8.90 15.24
C ILE A 153 -30.05 -9.38 14.60
N GLU A 154 -30.67 -8.58 13.74
CA GLU A 154 -31.90 -8.95 13.02
C GLU A 154 -31.71 -10.18 12.12
N ASN A 155 -30.52 -10.34 11.55
CA ASN A 155 -30.10 -11.52 10.78
C ASN A 155 -29.63 -12.71 11.66
N GLY A 156 -29.93 -12.68 12.96
CA GLY A 156 -29.63 -13.77 13.89
C GLY A 156 -28.17 -13.88 14.30
N LYS A 157 -27.34 -12.85 14.07
CA LYS A 157 -25.94 -12.84 14.47
C LYS A 157 -25.79 -12.47 15.95
N LYS A 158 -24.74 -12.96 16.59
CA LYS A 158 -24.44 -12.74 18.00
C LYS A 158 -23.48 -11.58 18.18
N LEU A 159 -23.89 -10.55 18.92
CA LEU A 159 -23.03 -9.42 19.29
C LEU A 159 -22.71 -9.48 20.79
N ILE A 160 -21.43 -9.36 21.14
CA ILE A 160 -20.95 -9.49 22.51
C ILE A 160 -20.15 -8.24 22.89
N ASN A 161 -20.56 -7.55 23.95
CA ASN A 161 -19.72 -6.57 24.63
C ASN A 161 -18.86 -7.32 25.66
N ILE A 162 -17.54 -7.15 25.64
CA ILE A 162 -16.64 -7.77 26.59
C ILE A 162 -15.78 -6.72 27.29
N TYR A 163 -15.72 -6.78 28.61
CA TYR A 163 -15.02 -5.82 29.45
C TYR A 163 -13.95 -6.50 30.29
N GLY A 164 -12.82 -5.82 30.50
CA GLY A 164 -11.77 -6.25 31.39
C GLY A 164 -10.50 -5.42 31.25
N ILE A 165 -9.55 -5.70 32.14
CA ILE A 165 -8.25 -5.04 32.21
C ILE A 165 -7.14 -6.08 32.17
N THR A 166 -5.98 -5.70 31.66
CA THR A 166 -4.81 -6.59 31.53
C THR A 166 -4.38 -7.16 32.88
N GLU A 167 -4.47 -6.36 33.94
CA GLU A 167 -4.16 -6.72 35.32
C GLU A 167 -5.05 -7.84 35.88
N MET A 168 -6.20 -8.11 35.24
CA MET A 168 -7.16 -9.16 35.61
C MET A 168 -7.34 -10.21 34.52
N SER A 169 -6.27 -10.52 33.76
CA SER A 169 -6.25 -11.57 32.74
C SER A 169 -7.23 -11.32 31.59
N CYS A 170 -7.05 -10.19 30.90
CA CYS A 170 -7.76 -9.78 29.70
C CYS A 170 -9.23 -9.39 29.94
N TRP A 171 -10.12 -10.37 30.07
CA TRP A 171 -11.56 -10.15 30.16
C TRP A 171 -12.13 -10.58 31.52
N ALA A 172 -13.06 -9.81 32.05
CA ALA A 172 -13.66 -9.95 33.38
C ALA A 172 -15.18 -10.11 33.35
N SER A 173 -15.87 -9.49 32.39
CA SER A 173 -17.32 -9.61 32.22
C SER A 173 -17.72 -9.58 30.74
N TYR A 174 -18.94 -10.02 30.45
CA TYR A 174 -19.50 -10.00 29.10
C TYR A 174 -21.00 -9.71 29.12
N HIS A 175 -21.51 -9.14 28.03
CA HIS A 175 -22.94 -8.90 27.81
C HIS A 175 -23.33 -9.32 26.39
N PHE A 176 -24.44 -10.05 26.24
CA PHE A 176 -25.05 -10.27 24.92
C PHE A 176 -25.88 -9.05 24.53
N VAL A 177 -25.46 -8.36 23.49
CA VAL A 177 -26.08 -7.10 23.08
C VAL A 177 -27.42 -7.37 22.39
N THR A 178 -28.47 -6.68 22.85
CA THR A 178 -29.81 -6.75 22.25
C THR A 178 -30.10 -5.55 21.34
N LEU A 179 -31.15 -5.65 20.51
CA LEU A 179 -31.63 -4.52 19.71
C LEU A 179 -32.04 -3.33 20.59
N GLU A 180 -32.59 -3.58 21.78
CA GLU A 180 -32.95 -2.54 22.73
C GLU A 180 -31.72 -1.81 23.28
N ASN A 181 -30.64 -2.55 23.59
CA ASN A 181 -29.37 -1.94 23.99
C ASN A 181 -28.82 -1.00 22.91
N LEU A 182 -28.88 -1.40 21.64
CA LEU A 182 -28.42 -0.56 20.52
C LEU A 182 -29.30 0.67 20.28
N ARG A 183 -30.63 0.53 20.40
CA ARG A 183 -31.59 1.63 20.21
C ARG A 183 -31.48 2.69 21.30
N THR A 184 -31.29 2.26 22.55
CA THR A 184 -31.17 3.16 23.70
C THR A 184 -29.75 3.70 23.88
N GLY A 185 -28.75 3.06 23.27
CA GLY A 185 -27.33 3.37 23.48
C GLY A 185 -26.85 3.10 24.91
N ARG A 186 -27.57 2.24 25.65
CA ARG A 186 -27.21 1.76 26.98
C ARG A 186 -26.83 0.28 26.88
N ILE A 187 -25.52 0.04 26.76
CA ILE A 187 -24.93 -1.30 26.73
C ILE A 187 -24.24 -1.57 28.08
N PRO A 188 -24.72 -2.53 28.89
CA PRO A 188 -24.05 -2.93 30.13
C PRO A 188 -22.67 -3.53 29.88
N ILE A 189 -21.79 -3.45 30.88
CA ILE A 189 -20.55 -4.28 30.89
C ILE A 189 -20.84 -5.76 31.17
N GLY A 190 -22.06 -6.05 31.63
CA GLY A 190 -22.65 -7.37 31.70
C GLY A 190 -22.29 -8.18 32.94
N GLU A 191 -22.44 -9.49 32.81
CA GLU A 191 -22.27 -10.45 33.88
C GLU A 191 -20.80 -10.87 34.02
N PRO A 192 -20.33 -11.13 35.25
CA PRO A 192 -18.96 -11.55 35.47
C PRO A 192 -18.68 -12.92 34.84
N LEU A 193 -17.46 -13.09 34.33
CA LEU A 193 -16.92 -14.40 33.96
C LEU A 193 -16.67 -15.26 35.20
N ASN A 194 -16.56 -16.58 35.02
CA ASN A 194 -16.27 -17.52 36.10
C ASN A 194 -15.10 -17.03 36.99
N ASP A 195 -15.28 -17.21 38.30
CA ASP A 195 -14.37 -16.78 39.36
C ASP A 195 -14.09 -15.27 39.41
N THR A 196 -14.95 -14.43 38.81
CA THR A 196 -14.85 -12.95 38.89
C THR A 196 -16.08 -12.39 39.58
N LYS A 197 -15.91 -11.31 40.32
CA LYS A 197 -17.01 -10.54 40.89
C LYS A 197 -16.79 -9.05 40.62
N LEU A 198 -17.85 -8.39 40.17
CA LEU A 198 -17.88 -6.94 39.94
C LEU A 198 -18.42 -6.28 41.21
N THR A 199 -17.61 -5.41 41.82
CA THR A 199 -17.99 -4.66 43.02
C THR A 199 -17.93 -3.17 42.70
N ILE A 200 -18.96 -2.42 43.06
CA ILE A 200 -19.03 -0.96 42.86
C ILE A 200 -18.92 -0.24 44.20
N LYS A 201 -18.20 0.89 44.25
CA LYS A 201 -18.09 1.76 45.43
C LYS A 201 -18.48 3.19 45.08
N PRO A 202 -19.21 3.94 45.92
CA PRO A 202 -19.54 5.34 45.64
C PRO A 202 -18.28 6.13 45.31
N SER A 203 -18.30 6.89 44.21
CA SER A 203 -17.19 7.76 43.83
C SER A 203 -17.21 9.04 44.66
N ASP A 204 -16.04 9.49 45.14
CA ASP A 204 -15.89 10.68 45.99
C ASP A 204 -16.39 11.98 45.32
N ASP A 205 -16.52 12.00 43.99
CA ASP A 205 -16.80 13.21 43.21
C ASP A 205 -18.28 13.39 42.77
N CYS A 206 -19.18 12.40 42.92
CA CYS A 206 -20.58 12.51 42.46
C CYS A 206 -21.54 11.47 43.07
N LEU A 207 -22.73 11.91 43.56
CA LEU A 207 -23.71 11.06 44.28
C LEU A 207 -24.37 9.92 43.46
N SER A 208 -24.17 9.87 42.14
CA SER A 208 -24.80 8.89 41.23
C SER A 208 -23.80 8.03 40.44
N LEU A 209 -22.50 8.14 40.72
CA LEU A 209 -21.44 7.42 40.02
C LEU A 209 -20.63 6.56 41.00
N PHE A 210 -20.11 5.45 40.48
CA PHE A 210 -19.38 4.47 41.27
C PHE A 210 -18.04 4.13 40.64
N ASP A 211 -17.05 3.84 41.48
CA ASP A 211 -15.80 3.22 41.10
C ASP A 211 -15.99 1.71 40.92
N LEU A 212 -15.49 1.16 39.81
CA LEU A 212 -15.54 -0.27 39.55
C LEU A 212 -14.31 -0.99 40.13
N LEU A 213 -14.56 -2.06 40.87
CA LEU A 213 -13.56 -3.00 41.38
C LEU A 213 -13.82 -4.39 40.81
N LEU A 214 -12.72 -5.08 40.49
CA LEU A 214 -12.73 -6.48 40.07
C LEU A 214 -12.17 -7.36 41.18
N GLU A 215 -12.95 -8.34 41.62
CA GLU A 215 -12.60 -9.27 42.70
C GLU A 215 -12.48 -10.69 42.13
N SER A 216 -11.54 -11.49 42.62
CA SER A 216 -11.40 -12.88 42.20
C SER A 216 -10.51 -13.70 43.13
N ASP A 217 -11.04 -14.78 43.71
CA ASP A 217 -10.24 -15.64 44.58
C ASP A 217 -9.22 -16.49 43.81
N THR A 218 -9.25 -16.49 42.47
CA THR A 218 -8.39 -17.34 41.63
C THR A 218 -7.45 -16.56 40.72
N ARG A 219 -7.71 -15.27 40.46
CA ARG A 219 -6.88 -14.41 39.59
C ARG A 219 -5.77 -13.70 40.37
N TRP A 220 -4.67 -13.46 39.68
CA TRP A 220 -3.44 -12.90 40.24
C TRP A 220 -2.99 -11.69 39.42
N THR A 221 -2.34 -10.72 40.08
CA THR A 221 -1.70 -9.58 39.41
C THR A 221 -0.29 -9.37 39.89
N GLN A 222 0.42 -8.56 39.10
CA GLN A 222 1.77 -8.14 39.39
C GLN A 222 1.76 -6.68 39.84
N THR A 223 1.94 -6.42 41.15
CA THR A 223 2.17 -5.07 41.67
C THR A 223 3.67 -4.76 41.65
N GLY A 224 4.21 -4.45 40.47
CA GLY A 224 5.63 -4.11 40.26
C GLY A 224 6.50 -5.28 39.76
N LEU A 225 7.75 -5.00 39.35
CA LEU A 225 8.61 -5.91 38.55
C LEU A 225 8.87 -7.33 39.13
N HIS A 226 8.64 -7.56 40.43
CA HIS A 226 8.99 -8.81 41.12
C HIS A 226 7.98 -9.35 42.15
N ASN A 227 6.79 -8.75 42.31
CA ASN A 227 5.82 -9.18 43.33
C ASN A 227 4.49 -9.62 42.70
N ASP A 228 4.28 -10.93 42.64
CA ASP A 228 2.98 -11.53 42.32
C ASP A 228 2.13 -11.58 43.60
N LYS A 229 0.93 -11.01 43.54
CA LYS A 229 -0.06 -11.10 44.62
C LYS A 229 -1.39 -11.62 44.07
N GLN A 230 -2.00 -12.51 44.83
CA GLN A 230 -3.39 -12.89 44.62
C GLN A 230 -4.27 -11.66 44.84
N ILE A 231 -5.13 -11.36 43.86
CA ILE A 231 -6.04 -10.21 43.97
C ILE A 231 -7.28 -10.66 44.69
N PHE A 232 -7.56 -10.13 45.87
CA PHE A 232 -8.92 -10.21 46.40
C PHE A 232 -9.82 -9.13 45.79
N SER A 233 -9.28 -7.92 45.55
CA SER A 233 -9.99 -6.80 44.96
C SER A 233 -9.03 -5.84 44.25
N PHE A 234 -9.33 -5.43 43.01
CA PHE A 234 -8.51 -4.54 42.19
C PHE A 234 -9.32 -3.33 41.72
N ALA A 235 -8.82 -2.12 41.99
CA ALA A 235 -9.44 -0.88 41.53
C ALA A 235 -9.09 -0.61 40.06
N THR A 236 -10.10 -0.55 39.20
CA THR A 236 -9.92 -0.42 37.74
C THR A 236 -9.59 1.01 37.29
N ASN A 237 -9.91 2.00 38.14
CA ASN A 237 -10.01 3.42 37.82
C ASN A 237 -11.07 3.75 36.75
N ASP A 238 -11.98 2.82 36.49
CA ASP A 238 -13.15 3.04 35.66
C ASP A 238 -14.33 3.49 36.51
N ILE A 239 -15.05 4.49 36.00
CA ILE A 239 -16.27 5.04 36.57
C ILE A 239 -17.46 4.37 35.88
N VAL A 240 -18.41 3.94 36.67
CA VAL A 240 -19.63 3.28 36.21
C VAL A 240 -20.87 3.92 36.81
N GLU A 241 -21.97 3.78 36.08
CA GLU A 241 -23.32 4.03 36.56
C GLU A 241 -23.96 2.68 36.91
N HIS A 242 -24.79 2.64 37.94
CA HIS A 242 -25.57 1.47 38.31
C HIS A 242 -27.06 1.79 38.25
N ASP A 243 -27.79 1.07 37.40
CA ASP A 243 -29.23 1.25 37.20
C ASP A 243 -29.90 -0.12 37.07
N ASN A 244 -30.93 -0.36 37.89
CA ASN A 244 -31.73 -1.60 37.93
C ASN A 244 -30.90 -2.90 37.91
N GLY A 245 -29.79 -2.95 38.67
CA GLY A 245 -28.92 -4.13 38.76
C GLY A 245 -27.91 -4.28 37.61
N SER A 246 -27.96 -3.40 36.60
CA SER A 246 -27.01 -3.37 35.49
C SER A 246 -25.93 -2.31 35.73
N ILE A 247 -24.69 -2.65 35.36
CA ILE A 247 -23.54 -1.75 35.45
C ILE A 247 -23.22 -1.22 34.05
N TYR A 248 -23.13 0.11 33.92
CA TYR A 248 -22.83 0.79 32.66
C TYR A 248 -21.52 1.54 32.75
N TYR A 249 -20.65 1.34 31.76
CA TYR A 249 -19.39 2.06 31.68
C TYR A 249 -19.61 3.54 31.33
N VAL A 250 -19.04 4.44 32.13
CA VAL A 250 -19.13 5.89 31.94
C VAL A 250 -17.82 6.47 31.40
N GLY A 251 -16.67 6.05 31.94
CA GLY A 251 -15.36 6.51 31.47
C GLY A 251 -14.25 6.27 32.48
N ARG A 252 -13.02 6.64 32.10
CA ARG A 252 -11.83 6.45 32.96
C ARG A 252 -11.45 7.71 33.74
N LYS A 253 -11.02 7.57 34.99
CA LYS A 253 -10.52 8.69 35.82
C LYS A 253 -9.33 9.45 35.20
N THR A 254 -8.58 8.85 34.29
CA THR A 254 -7.44 9.49 33.61
C THR A 254 -7.82 10.41 32.45
N PHE A 255 -9.06 10.30 31.95
CA PHE A 255 -9.56 11.10 30.81
C PHE A 255 -10.67 12.07 31.23
N THR A 256 -10.66 12.42 32.50
CA THR A 256 -11.56 13.39 33.10
C THR A 256 -10.78 14.60 33.60
N GLN A 257 -11.33 15.80 33.42
CA GLN A 257 -10.76 17.04 33.96
C GLN A 257 -11.85 17.82 34.69
N LYS A 258 -11.53 18.43 35.84
CA LYS A 258 -12.45 19.35 36.53
C LYS A 258 -12.59 20.63 35.70
N ARG A 259 -13.79 20.89 35.18
CA ARG A 259 -14.17 22.17 34.57
C ARG A 259 -15.31 22.76 35.38
N MET A 260 -15.15 24.00 35.84
CA MET A 260 -16.17 24.72 36.60
C MET A 260 -16.70 23.93 37.81
N GLY A 261 -15.81 23.20 38.51
CA GLY A 261 -16.16 22.39 39.68
C GLY A 261 -16.76 21.01 39.39
N VAL A 262 -17.01 20.67 38.12
CA VAL A 262 -17.58 19.37 37.71
C VAL A 262 -16.53 18.53 36.99
N MET A 263 -16.52 17.22 37.25
CA MET A 263 -15.67 16.26 36.54
C MET A 263 -16.23 16.01 35.13
N VAL A 264 -15.49 16.43 34.12
CA VAL A 264 -15.89 16.30 32.70
C VAL A 264 -15.12 15.17 32.06
N SER A 265 -15.85 14.14 31.59
CA SER A 265 -15.29 13.02 30.82
C SER A 265 -15.28 13.34 29.33
N VAL A 266 -14.11 13.24 28.69
CA VAL A 266 -13.99 13.40 27.23
C VAL A 266 -14.74 12.28 26.49
N GLU A 267 -14.68 11.06 27.01
CA GLU A 267 -15.35 9.89 26.43
C GLU A 267 -16.87 10.05 26.45
N TYR A 268 -17.42 10.72 27.46
CA TYR A 268 -18.85 11.04 27.51
C TYR A 268 -19.26 12.05 26.43
N ILE A 269 -18.39 13.00 26.09
CA ILE A 269 -18.62 13.98 25.03
C ILE A 269 -18.52 13.33 23.66
N GLU A 270 -17.49 12.49 23.44
CA GLU A 270 -17.36 11.66 22.24
C GLU A 270 -18.63 10.82 22.04
N LYS A 271 -19.16 10.24 23.14
CA LYS A 271 -20.43 9.50 23.13
C LYS A 271 -21.59 10.38 22.65
N THR A 272 -21.85 11.52 23.30
CA THR A 272 -22.97 12.35 22.87
C THR A 272 -22.78 12.88 21.44
N ALA A 273 -21.54 13.13 21.02
CA ALA A 273 -21.25 13.57 19.66
C ALA A 273 -21.62 12.53 18.60
N LEU A 274 -21.25 11.26 18.74
CA LEU A 274 -21.62 10.26 17.71
C LEU A 274 -23.13 9.93 17.74
N GLN A 275 -23.86 10.21 18.84
CA GLN A 275 -25.33 10.05 18.88
C GLN A 275 -26.06 11.01 17.93
N SER A 276 -25.42 12.13 17.59
CA SER A 276 -26.01 13.15 16.70
C SER A 276 -26.15 12.69 15.24
N ASN A 277 -25.40 11.67 14.81
CA ASN A 277 -25.18 11.31 13.39
C ASN A 277 -24.57 12.43 12.52
N LEU A 278 -24.16 13.56 13.09
CA LEU A 278 -23.49 14.67 12.37
C LEU A 278 -21.99 14.40 12.16
N VAL A 279 -21.42 13.51 12.95
CA VAL A 279 -20.02 13.12 12.93
C VAL A 279 -19.91 11.60 12.89
N SER A 280 -19.09 11.09 11.98
CA SER A 280 -18.92 9.65 11.76
C SER A 280 -17.90 9.01 12.71
N GLU A 281 -16.89 9.79 13.08
CA GLU A 281 -15.84 9.46 14.04
C GLU A 281 -15.38 10.75 14.73
N CYS A 282 -15.10 10.69 16.04
CA CYS A 282 -14.53 11.82 16.76
C CYS A 282 -13.56 11.36 17.84
N GLY A 283 -12.62 12.24 18.18
CA GLY A 283 -11.68 12.09 19.28
C GLY A 283 -11.47 13.43 19.97
N GLY A 284 -11.50 13.41 21.29
CA GLY A 284 -11.29 14.59 22.12
C GLY A 284 -9.99 14.52 22.91
N PHE A 285 -9.44 15.69 23.19
CA PHE A 285 -8.31 15.84 24.12
C PHE A 285 -8.31 17.22 24.78
N PHE A 286 -7.68 17.29 25.95
CA PHE A 286 -7.37 18.54 26.62
C PHE A 286 -5.97 19.02 26.26
N LYS A 287 -5.84 20.30 25.97
CA LYS A 287 -4.54 20.98 25.93
C LYS A 287 -4.03 21.26 27.35
N GLU A 288 -2.74 21.57 27.47
CA GLU A 288 -2.10 21.94 28.74
C GLU A 288 -2.77 23.14 29.42
N ASP A 289 -3.35 24.06 28.64
CA ASP A 289 -4.09 25.24 29.12
C ASP A 289 -5.54 24.92 29.56
N GLY A 290 -5.95 23.64 29.51
CA GLY A 290 -7.31 23.20 29.84
C GLY A 290 -8.33 23.38 28.71
N THR A 291 -7.91 23.82 27.52
CA THR A 291 -8.78 23.92 26.35
C THR A 291 -9.19 22.52 25.87
N LEU A 292 -10.50 22.25 25.83
CA LEU A 292 -11.05 21.02 25.28
C LEU A 292 -11.22 21.13 23.77
N ILE A 293 -10.57 20.25 23.02
CA ILE A 293 -10.70 20.17 21.56
C ILE A 293 -11.36 18.86 21.19
N LEU A 294 -12.34 18.93 20.28
CA LEU A 294 -12.94 17.78 19.63
C LEU A 294 -12.62 17.84 18.13
N LEU A 295 -11.94 16.81 17.64
CA LEU A 295 -11.70 16.60 16.22
C LEU A 295 -12.65 15.52 15.71
N GLY A 296 -13.22 15.70 14.53
CA GLY A 296 -14.14 14.71 13.97
C GLY A 296 -14.25 14.74 12.45
N SER A 297 -14.77 13.64 11.90
CA SER A 297 -14.99 13.43 10.48
C SER A 297 -16.46 13.74 10.12
N PHE A 298 -16.66 14.83 9.40
CA PHE A 298 -17.99 15.37 9.05
C PHE A 298 -18.30 15.17 7.57
N THR A 299 -19.58 15.07 7.22
CA THR A 299 -20.04 14.94 5.82
C THR A 299 -20.27 16.30 5.15
N THR A 300 -20.50 17.37 5.92
CA THR A 300 -20.81 18.73 5.42
C THR A 300 -19.94 19.78 6.11
N ASP A 301 -19.60 20.87 5.40
CA ASP A 301 -18.69 21.90 5.93
C ASP A 301 -19.21 22.61 7.18
N ASP A 302 -20.53 22.70 7.33
CA ASP A 302 -21.21 23.23 8.52
C ASP A 302 -21.31 22.21 9.68
N GLY A 303 -20.82 20.98 9.49
CA GLY A 303 -20.86 19.90 10.47
C GLY A 303 -20.32 20.26 11.86
N PRO A 304 -19.15 20.91 11.99
CA PRO A 304 -18.62 21.34 13.29
C PRO A 304 -19.54 22.31 14.04
N SER A 305 -20.16 23.26 13.33
CA SER A 305 -21.08 24.24 13.93
C SER A 305 -22.38 23.57 14.37
N LYS A 306 -22.98 22.73 13.51
CA LYS A 306 -24.17 21.95 13.84
C LYS A 306 -23.94 21.01 15.02
N LEU A 307 -22.76 20.37 15.09
CA LEU A 307 -22.41 19.52 16.22
C LEU A 307 -22.28 20.34 17.52
N SER A 308 -21.72 21.55 17.45
CA SER A 308 -21.66 22.44 18.61
C SER A 308 -23.06 22.76 19.14
N GLU A 309 -24.01 23.11 18.26
CA GLU A 309 -25.41 23.36 18.63
C GLU A 309 -26.09 22.13 19.24
N TYR A 310 -25.86 20.95 18.65
CA TYR A 310 -26.36 19.69 19.18
C TYR A 310 -25.81 19.38 20.58
N LEU A 311 -24.51 19.54 20.80
CA LEU A 311 -23.91 19.31 22.12
C LEU A 311 -24.43 20.31 23.15
N GLN A 312 -24.63 21.58 22.78
CA GLN A 312 -25.19 22.61 23.68
C GLN A 312 -26.62 22.32 24.13
N THR A 313 -27.40 21.58 23.32
CA THR A 313 -28.77 21.20 23.65
C THR A 313 -28.86 19.91 24.47
N HIS A 314 -27.84 19.04 24.43
CA HIS A 314 -27.85 17.71 25.07
C HIS A 314 -26.88 17.58 26.24
N LEU A 315 -25.93 18.50 26.39
CA LEU A 315 -24.93 18.51 27.46
C LEU A 315 -24.93 19.81 28.25
N PRO A 316 -24.62 19.77 29.56
CA PRO A 316 -24.38 20.98 30.33
C PRO A 316 -23.23 21.82 29.78
N PRO A 317 -23.20 23.15 30.03
CA PRO A 317 -22.19 24.06 29.47
C PRO A 317 -20.73 23.65 29.73
N HIS A 318 -20.44 23.03 30.88
CA HIS A 318 -19.10 22.59 31.24
C HIS A 318 -18.62 21.35 30.45
N PHE A 319 -19.49 20.63 29.76
CA PHE A 319 -19.14 19.53 28.84
C PHE A 319 -18.94 19.99 27.39
N ILE A 320 -19.17 21.27 27.06
CA ILE A 320 -19.05 21.74 25.67
C ILE A 320 -17.57 21.94 25.28
N PRO A 321 -17.08 21.35 24.17
CA PRO A 321 -15.73 21.59 23.68
C PRO A 321 -15.48 23.07 23.37
N ASN A 322 -14.29 23.57 23.69
CA ASN A 322 -13.90 24.94 23.34
C ASN A 322 -13.75 25.10 21.83
N LYS A 323 -13.31 24.05 21.13
CA LYS A 323 -13.20 24.02 19.67
C LYS A 323 -13.66 22.67 19.14
N ILE A 324 -14.49 22.71 18.10
CA ILE A 324 -14.84 21.55 17.28
C ILE A 324 -14.24 21.81 15.90
N ARG A 325 -13.49 20.83 15.36
CA ARG A 325 -12.83 20.97 14.06
C ARG A 325 -13.00 19.70 13.23
N ARG A 326 -13.07 19.91 11.92
CA ARG A 326 -13.01 18.86 10.92
C ARG A 326 -11.59 18.29 10.88
N SER A 327 -11.49 16.96 10.86
CA SER A 327 -10.28 16.25 10.47
C SER A 327 -10.35 15.92 8.98
N TYR A 328 -9.30 16.23 8.23
CA TYR A 328 -9.17 15.85 6.80
C TYR A 328 -8.45 14.50 6.60
N SER A 329 -7.97 13.91 7.69
CA SER A 329 -7.36 12.57 7.74
C SER A 329 -8.09 11.67 8.73
N ASN A 330 -7.90 10.35 8.61
CA ASN A 330 -8.44 9.39 9.58
C ASN A 330 -7.89 9.68 10.98
N LEU A 331 -8.71 9.46 12.02
CA LEU A 331 -8.25 9.64 13.40
C LEU A 331 -7.10 8.65 13.71
N PRO A 332 -5.99 9.13 14.29
CA PRO A 332 -4.82 8.30 14.54
C PRO A 332 -5.16 7.22 15.57
N LEU A 333 -4.77 5.97 15.29
CA LEU A 333 -4.85 4.87 16.24
C LEU A 333 -3.46 4.52 16.79
N ASN A 334 -3.42 4.06 18.03
CA ASN A 334 -2.24 3.48 18.64
C ASN A 334 -2.04 2.02 18.18
N GLU A 335 -0.92 1.41 18.58
CA GLU A 335 -0.56 0.02 18.23
C GLU A 335 -1.60 -1.03 18.67
N ASN A 336 -2.49 -0.70 19.62
CA ASN A 336 -3.55 -1.58 20.11
C ASN A 336 -4.89 -1.38 19.38
N GLY A 337 -4.96 -0.48 18.39
CA GLY A 337 -6.18 -0.18 17.64
C GLY A 337 -7.19 0.70 18.40
N LYS A 338 -6.74 1.50 19.36
CA LYS A 338 -7.54 2.54 20.05
C LYS A 338 -7.10 3.94 19.63
N ILE A 339 -7.90 4.98 19.83
CA ILE A 339 -7.54 6.36 19.47
C ILE A 339 -6.24 6.81 20.17
N ASP A 340 -5.28 7.33 19.40
CA ASP A 340 -4.04 7.94 19.89
C ASP A 340 -4.22 9.45 20.10
N ARG A 341 -4.56 9.83 21.34
CA ARG A 341 -4.83 11.22 21.72
C ARG A 341 -3.59 12.12 21.66
N SER A 342 -2.38 11.56 21.76
CA SER A 342 -1.14 12.34 21.66
C SER A 342 -0.84 12.73 20.21
N GLN A 343 -1.05 11.81 19.26
CA GLN A 343 -0.96 12.12 17.84
C GLN A 343 -2.09 13.05 17.38
N LEU A 344 -3.29 12.86 17.92
CA LEU A 344 -4.45 13.71 17.64
C LEU A 344 -4.17 15.19 17.97
N ALA A 345 -3.47 15.46 19.06
CA ALA A 345 -3.06 16.81 19.44
C ALA A 345 -2.03 17.43 18.47
N ARG A 346 -1.15 16.62 17.86
CA ARG A 346 -0.16 17.10 16.88
C ARG A 346 -0.81 17.47 15.55
N LEU A 347 -1.76 16.67 15.07
CA LEU A 347 -2.49 16.94 13.82
C LEU A 347 -3.15 18.33 13.82
N TYR A 348 -3.71 18.75 14.96
CA TYR A 348 -4.32 20.07 15.12
C TYR A 348 -3.36 21.25 14.89
N SER A 349 -2.04 21.08 15.06
CA SER A 349 -1.06 22.18 15.04
C SER A 349 -0.53 22.55 13.65
N THR A 350 -0.66 21.67 12.65
CA THR A 350 -0.05 21.81 11.33
C THR A 350 -0.91 22.53 10.28
N GLU A 351 -2.19 22.79 10.55
CA GLU A 351 -3.17 23.23 9.53
C GLU A 351 -3.47 24.77 9.49
N THR A 352 -2.58 25.69 9.96
CA THR A 352 -2.99 27.09 10.30
C THR A 352 -2.33 28.36 9.67
N ASP A 353 -1.41 28.39 8.68
CA ASP A 353 -0.74 29.67 8.23
C ASP A 353 -0.80 30.05 6.71
N GLU A 354 -1.27 31.27 6.27
CA GLU A 354 -1.07 31.91 4.91
C GLU A 354 -1.46 33.45 4.72
N PHE A 355 -0.76 34.27 3.87
CA PHE A 355 -1.09 35.66 3.34
C PHE A 355 -0.34 36.07 2.00
N GLY A 356 -0.79 37.09 1.20
CA GLY A 356 -0.64 37.23 -0.30
C GLY A 356 0.21 38.34 -1.03
N LEU A 357 0.27 38.30 -2.39
CA LEU A 357 1.21 39.01 -3.33
C LEU A 357 0.60 39.51 -4.69
N ASP A 358 1.25 40.49 -5.39
CA ASP A 358 0.90 41.07 -6.73
C ASP A 358 1.75 40.48 -7.89
N ILE A 359 1.09 39.89 -8.88
CA ILE A 359 1.62 38.83 -9.76
C ILE A 359 2.22 39.32 -11.09
N PRO A 360 1.62 40.29 -11.83
CA PRO A 360 2.13 40.71 -13.13
C PRO A 360 3.54 41.32 -13.06
N LEU A 361 3.83 42.12 -12.02
CA LEU A 361 5.13 42.79 -11.84
C LEU A 361 6.27 41.80 -11.62
N ILE A 362 6.01 40.70 -10.91
CA ILE A 362 6.97 39.63 -10.64
C ILE A 362 7.34 38.91 -11.95
N ILE A 363 6.33 38.59 -12.76
CA ILE A 363 6.53 37.91 -14.06
C ILE A 363 7.41 38.78 -14.96
N ASP A 364 7.13 40.08 -15.05
CA ASP A 364 7.94 41.01 -15.86
C ASP A 364 9.38 41.11 -15.39
N THR A 365 9.60 41.12 -14.07
CA THR A 365 10.94 41.18 -13.48
C THR A 365 11.75 39.93 -13.85
N ILE A 366 11.16 38.75 -13.67
CA ILE A 366 11.82 37.47 -13.96
C ILE A 366 12.04 37.29 -15.47
N TRP A 367 11.12 37.74 -16.31
CA TRP A 367 11.24 37.68 -17.77
C TRP A 367 12.42 38.49 -18.28
N LYS A 368 12.58 39.71 -17.75
CA LYS A 368 13.71 40.57 -18.08
C LYS A 368 15.04 40.02 -17.58
N GLU A 369 15.07 39.42 -16.38
CA GLU A 369 16.28 38.82 -15.81
C GLU A 369 16.78 37.60 -16.60
N ILE A 370 15.86 36.74 -17.06
CA ILE A 370 16.21 35.45 -17.68
C ILE A 370 16.44 35.58 -19.19
N LEU A 371 15.63 36.37 -19.89
CA LEU A 371 15.70 36.50 -21.36
C LEU A 371 16.37 37.80 -21.82
N HIS A 372 16.76 38.69 -20.89
CA HIS A 372 17.37 39.99 -21.17
C HIS A 372 16.57 40.87 -22.15
N LYS A 373 15.23 40.69 -22.16
CA LYS A 373 14.30 41.35 -23.07
C LYS A 373 13.02 41.72 -22.32
N GLU A 374 12.43 42.87 -22.66
CA GLU A 374 11.13 43.26 -22.11
C GLU A 374 9.99 42.50 -22.79
N SER A 375 8.98 42.11 -22.01
CA SER A 375 7.85 41.31 -22.48
C SER A 375 6.52 42.06 -22.46
N ASP A 376 5.81 42.05 -23.58
CA ASP A 376 4.39 42.43 -23.62
C ASP A 376 3.47 41.27 -23.23
N ASN A 377 2.17 41.52 -23.12
CA ASN A 377 1.20 40.50 -22.69
C ASN A 377 0.99 39.37 -23.72
N THR A 378 1.37 39.58 -24.99
CA THR A 378 1.28 38.58 -26.06
C THR A 378 2.57 37.78 -26.23
N ALA A 379 3.63 38.13 -25.51
CA ALA A 379 4.92 37.48 -25.56
C ALA A 379 4.82 35.98 -25.26
N ASN A 380 5.50 35.17 -26.08
CA ASN A 380 5.66 33.74 -25.88
C ASN A 380 7.13 33.43 -25.55
N PHE A 381 7.33 32.64 -24.50
CA PHE A 381 8.66 32.43 -23.90
C PHE A 381 9.67 31.78 -24.87
N ILE A 382 9.24 30.79 -25.66
CA ILE A 382 10.10 30.11 -26.63
C ILE A 382 10.45 31.05 -27.79
N SER A 383 9.45 31.81 -28.26
CA SER A 383 9.62 32.75 -29.37
C SER A 383 10.58 33.90 -29.01
N ASP A 384 10.66 34.25 -27.72
CA ASP A 384 11.59 35.25 -27.18
C ASP A 384 12.98 34.70 -26.85
N GLY A 385 13.29 33.44 -27.22
CA GLY A 385 14.61 32.83 -27.07
C GLY A 385 14.76 31.92 -25.85
N GLY A 386 13.67 31.65 -25.14
CA GLY A 386 13.63 30.69 -24.03
C GLY A 386 13.77 29.23 -24.48
N ASN A 387 14.27 28.38 -23.58
CA ASN A 387 14.34 26.93 -23.77
C ASN A 387 13.88 26.21 -22.49
N SER A 388 13.78 24.88 -22.53
CA SER A 388 13.27 24.08 -21.40
C SER A 388 14.05 24.28 -20.09
N LEU A 389 15.35 24.60 -20.15
CA LEU A 389 16.16 24.87 -18.97
C LEU A 389 15.88 26.26 -18.38
N LEU A 390 15.80 27.29 -19.23
CA LEU A 390 15.46 28.66 -18.82
C LEU A 390 14.02 28.77 -18.30
N ALA A 391 13.11 27.99 -18.87
CA ALA A 391 11.71 27.91 -18.44
C ALA A 391 11.59 27.33 -17.02
N LEU A 392 12.39 26.30 -16.71
CA LEU A 392 12.49 25.75 -15.35
C LEU A 392 13.01 26.79 -14.36
N THR A 393 14.07 27.54 -14.72
CA THR A 393 14.59 28.64 -13.88
C THR A 393 13.56 29.74 -13.65
N PHE A 394 12.77 30.08 -14.67
CA PHE A 394 11.71 31.07 -14.58
C PHE A 394 10.62 30.69 -13.57
N VAL A 395 10.17 29.43 -13.62
CA VAL A 395 9.14 28.91 -12.73
C VAL A 395 9.65 28.76 -11.29
N GLU A 396 10.92 28.40 -11.08
CA GLU A 396 11.52 28.35 -9.74
C GLU A 396 11.63 29.74 -9.11
N ASN A 397 11.99 30.76 -9.90
CA ASN A 397 11.98 32.14 -9.41
C ASN A 397 10.57 32.61 -9.05
N LEU A 398 9.53 32.24 -9.82
CA LEU A 398 8.13 32.50 -9.46
C LEU A 398 7.74 31.80 -8.14
N ARG A 399 8.14 30.54 -7.97
CA ARG A 399 7.84 29.74 -6.78
C ARG A 399 8.52 30.27 -5.51
N SER A 400 9.71 30.85 -5.63
CA SER A 400 10.37 31.51 -4.50
C SER A 400 9.56 32.66 -3.91
N GLN A 401 8.68 33.26 -4.72
CA GLN A 401 7.77 34.33 -4.30
C GLN A 401 6.47 33.78 -3.70
N SER A 402 5.98 32.60 -4.12
CA SER A 402 4.80 31.95 -3.51
C SER A 402 4.84 30.42 -3.57
N LYS A 403 4.66 29.75 -2.43
CA LYS A 403 4.66 28.28 -2.31
C LYS A 403 3.42 27.59 -2.88
N THR A 404 2.38 28.35 -3.24
CA THR A 404 1.11 27.83 -3.78
C THR A 404 1.08 27.69 -5.30
N ILE A 405 2.14 28.12 -5.99
CA ILE A 405 2.24 28.05 -7.45
C ILE A 405 2.58 26.61 -7.87
N ASP A 406 1.70 25.97 -8.64
CA ASP A 406 1.97 24.69 -9.28
C ASP A 406 2.94 24.90 -10.46
N SER A 407 4.17 24.46 -10.25
CA SER A 407 5.30 24.61 -11.16
C SER A 407 5.07 23.93 -12.52
N THR A 408 4.28 22.84 -12.55
CA THR A 408 4.06 22.04 -13.77
C THR A 408 3.18 22.81 -14.75
N ARG A 409 2.10 23.39 -14.24
CA ARG A 409 1.15 24.16 -15.05
C ARG A 409 1.68 25.54 -15.41
N ALA A 410 2.43 26.18 -14.51
CA ALA A 410 3.15 27.41 -14.84
C ALA A 410 4.19 27.17 -15.96
N LEU A 411 4.91 26.04 -15.93
CA LEU A 411 5.90 25.68 -16.94
C LEU A 411 5.26 25.37 -18.29
N ASP A 412 4.16 24.63 -18.30
CA ASP A 412 3.40 24.28 -19.51
C ASP A 412 2.86 25.55 -20.21
N ILE A 413 2.21 26.44 -19.45
CA ILE A 413 1.72 27.72 -19.97
C ILE A 413 2.88 28.60 -20.45
N LEU A 414 4.00 28.62 -19.72
CA LEU A 414 5.17 29.39 -20.13
C LEU A 414 5.74 28.90 -21.47
N LEU A 415 5.84 27.58 -21.67
CA LEU A 415 6.41 26.98 -22.88
C LEU A 415 5.47 27.05 -24.09
N HIS A 416 4.16 26.95 -23.87
CA HIS A 416 3.20 26.74 -24.96
C HIS A 416 2.21 27.90 -25.18
N ASN A 417 2.12 28.85 -24.25
CA ASN A 417 1.13 29.93 -24.25
C ASN A 417 1.77 31.33 -24.10
N THR A 418 0.94 32.35 -23.88
CA THR A 418 1.38 33.75 -23.75
C THR A 418 1.61 34.15 -22.29
N LYS A 419 2.38 35.22 -22.07
CA LYS A 419 2.54 35.86 -20.75
C LYS A 419 1.18 36.18 -20.09
N ASN A 420 0.19 36.64 -20.85
CA ASN A 420 -1.14 36.94 -20.30
C ASN A 420 -1.86 35.68 -19.77
N ASP A 421 -1.67 34.53 -20.41
CA ASP A 421 -2.25 33.26 -19.96
C ASP A 421 -1.63 32.82 -18.63
N LEU A 422 -0.32 33.04 -18.45
CA LEU A 422 0.38 32.78 -17.20
C LEU A 422 -0.10 33.71 -16.08
N VAL A 423 -0.28 35.00 -16.38
CA VAL A 423 -0.87 35.98 -15.44
C VAL A 423 -2.29 35.57 -15.03
N ASN A 424 -3.12 35.16 -16.00
CA ASN A 424 -4.50 34.75 -15.74
C ASN A 424 -4.57 33.48 -14.90
N TYR A 425 -3.74 32.48 -15.22
CA TYR A 425 -3.62 31.25 -14.43
C TYR A 425 -3.28 31.56 -12.96
N LEU A 426 -2.28 32.41 -12.73
CA LEU A 426 -1.83 32.77 -11.39
C LEU A 426 -2.85 33.66 -10.64
N LYS A 427 -3.69 34.42 -11.35
CA LYS A 427 -4.84 35.14 -10.76
C LYS A 427 -6.04 34.23 -10.46
N MET A 428 -6.26 33.20 -11.27
CA MET A 428 -7.38 32.24 -11.14
C MET A 428 -7.20 31.25 -9.97
N GLY A 429 -5.98 31.06 -9.46
CA GLY A 429 -5.72 30.25 -8.25
C GLY A 429 -6.45 30.71 -6.98
N LYS A 430 -7.16 31.85 -7.02
CA LYS A 430 -8.05 32.33 -5.94
C LYS A 430 -9.55 32.04 -6.13
N GLN A 431 -10.00 31.42 -7.22
CA GLN A 431 -11.45 31.40 -7.55
C GLN A 431 -12.08 30.10 -8.11
N VAL A 432 -11.42 28.93 -8.13
CA VAL A 432 -12.01 27.75 -8.80
C VAL A 432 -12.29 26.58 -7.85
N GLU A 433 -13.39 26.70 -7.10
CA GLU A 433 -14.30 25.58 -6.78
C GLU A 433 -15.68 26.01 -7.26
N ASN A 434 -15.99 25.74 -8.54
CA ASN A 434 -17.33 25.65 -9.10
C ASN A 434 -17.19 25.39 -10.60
N ASN A 435 -17.26 24.11 -10.98
CA ASN A 435 -17.87 23.59 -12.22
C ASN A 435 -17.24 22.24 -12.58
N VAL A 436 -17.80 21.17 -12.01
CA VAL A 436 -17.85 19.86 -12.66
C VAL A 436 -19.28 19.69 -13.13
N LEU A 437 -19.48 19.51 -14.43
CA LEU A 437 -20.54 18.71 -15.06
C LEU A 437 -20.48 18.93 -16.58
N ASN A 438 -20.13 17.88 -17.32
CA ASN A 438 -20.88 17.42 -18.50
C ASN A 438 -20.22 16.15 -19.05
N GLU A 439 -20.86 15.01 -18.80
CA GLU A 439 -20.60 13.73 -19.47
C GLU A 439 -21.00 13.81 -20.95
N PRO A 440 -20.30 13.12 -21.87
CA PRO A 440 -20.87 12.75 -23.15
C PRO A 440 -21.61 11.40 -23.06
N LYS A 441 -22.89 11.44 -23.44
CA LYS A 441 -23.70 10.28 -23.82
C LYS A 441 -23.19 9.68 -25.14
N ASP A 442 -23.07 8.36 -25.24
CA ASP A 442 -23.91 7.53 -26.13
C ASP A 442 -23.41 6.09 -26.37
N TYR A 443 -24.38 5.16 -26.29
CA TYR A 443 -24.56 3.82 -26.89
C TYR A 443 -23.43 2.76 -26.89
N VAL A 444 -23.66 1.64 -26.17
CA VAL A 444 -23.85 0.28 -26.78
C VAL A 444 -24.86 -0.53 -25.93
N SER A 445 -25.75 -1.22 -26.63
CA SER A 445 -26.95 -1.94 -26.20
C SER A 445 -26.73 -3.11 -25.22
N LYS A 446 -27.67 -3.21 -24.27
CA LYS A 446 -27.95 -4.42 -23.48
C LYS A 446 -28.59 -5.46 -24.39
N GLU A 447 -27.92 -6.59 -24.62
CA GLU A 447 -28.55 -7.90 -24.86
C GLU A 447 -27.46 -8.98 -24.88
N ASN A 448 -27.76 -10.13 -24.27
CA ASN A 448 -26.92 -11.33 -24.06
C ASN A 448 -26.05 -11.35 -22.78
N ILE A 449 -26.71 -11.34 -21.61
CA ILE A 449 -26.20 -11.97 -20.38
C ILE A 449 -27.14 -13.11 -20.04
N HIS A 450 -26.99 -14.24 -20.71
CA HIS A 450 -27.44 -15.54 -20.24
C HIS A 450 -26.64 -16.62 -20.96
N GLN A 451 -26.17 -17.61 -20.19
CA GLN A 451 -25.31 -18.74 -20.55
C GLN A 451 -23.81 -18.46 -20.54
N LEU A 452 -23.16 -18.87 -19.44
CA LEU A 452 -21.90 -19.63 -19.42
C LEU A 452 -21.58 -19.96 -17.95
N ASP A 453 -22.44 -20.78 -17.34
CA ASP A 453 -21.95 -21.77 -16.38
C ASP A 453 -21.36 -22.92 -17.24
N GLU A 454 -20.21 -23.45 -16.79
CA GLU A 454 -19.44 -24.58 -17.34
C GLU A 454 -18.24 -24.27 -18.26
N ILE A 455 -17.06 -24.64 -17.72
CA ILE A 455 -15.80 -25.02 -18.38
C ILE A 455 -15.01 -23.87 -19.01
N ILE A 456 -13.86 -23.49 -18.43
CA ILE A 456 -12.50 -23.66 -19.02
C ILE A 456 -11.45 -23.64 -17.89
N SER A 457 -10.78 -24.77 -17.68
CA SER A 457 -9.54 -24.87 -16.90
C SER A 457 -8.39 -24.20 -17.67
N ILE A 458 -8.05 -22.96 -17.33
CA ILE A 458 -6.98 -22.20 -17.99
C ILE A 458 -5.65 -22.50 -17.29
N GLN A 459 -4.79 -23.33 -17.90
CA GLN A 459 -3.37 -23.38 -17.57
C GLN A 459 -2.71 -22.12 -18.14
N ARG A 460 -2.41 -21.17 -17.25
CA ARG A 460 -1.82 -19.86 -17.56
C ARG A 460 -0.29 -19.97 -17.55
N CYS A 461 0.37 -19.46 -18.57
CA CYS A 461 1.78 -19.09 -18.45
C CYS A 461 1.86 -17.58 -18.75
N SER A 462 2.73 -16.85 -18.08
CA SER A 462 3.01 -15.45 -18.41
C SER A 462 4.37 -15.14 -17.83
N LYS A 463 5.29 -14.79 -18.73
CA LYS A 463 6.66 -14.30 -18.52
C LYS A 463 7.51 -14.91 -17.41
N ILE A 464 8.69 -15.35 -17.84
CA ILE A 464 9.83 -15.70 -17.02
C ILE A 464 10.20 -14.49 -16.14
N PHE A 465 9.93 -14.58 -14.84
CA PHE A 465 10.63 -13.81 -13.82
C PHE A 465 11.83 -14.65 -13.38
N VAL A 466 13.05 -14.22 -13.70
CA VAL A 466 14.23 -14.73 -12.98
C VAL A 466 14.31 -13.95 -11.67
N HIS A 467 13.94 -14.59 -10.56
CA HIS A 467 14.25 -14.12 -9.21
C HIS A 467 14.81 -15.27 -8.37
N ASN A 468 15.88 -14.96 -7.66
CA ASN A 468 16.78 -15.85 -6.92
C ASN A 468 16.23 -16.15 -5.51
N TYR A 469 16.20 -17.43 -5.11
CA TYR A 469 16.01 -17.88 -3.73
C TYR A 469 17.25 -18.67 -3.28
N GLY A 470 18.32 -17.99 -2.85
CA GLY A 470 19.54 -18.66 -2.34
C GLY A 470 20.21 -19.63 -3.33
N GLU A 471 20.97 -20.62 -2.82
CA GLU A 471 21.82 -21.55 -3.61
C GLU A 471 21.07 -22.52 -4.57
N LYS A 472 19.80 -22.28 -4.93
CA LYS A 472 19.07 -23.09 -5.92
C LYS A 472 18.20 -22.22 -6.83
N MET A 473 18.43 -22.33 -8.14
CA MET A 473 17.63 -21.71 -9.18
C MET A 473 16.32 -22.50 -9.41
N PHE A 474 15.19 -21.81 -9.52
CA PHE A 474 13.91 -22.37 -9.94
C PHE A 474 13.42 -21.67 -11.23
N GLU A 475 12.96 -22.47 -12.18
CA GLU A 475 12.15 -22.04 -13.31
C GLU A 475 10.68 -22.02 -12.85
N TYR A 476 10.02 -20.86 -12.88
CA TYR A 476 8.59 -20.76 -12.56
C TYR A 476 7.77 -20.64 -13.85
N CYS A 477 7.07 -21.71 -14.26
CA CYS A 477 5.77 -21.54 -14.94
C CYS A 477 4.70 -21.81 -13.87
N LEU A 478 3.96 -20.76 -13.50
CA LEU A 478 2.85 -20.86 -12.55
C LEU A 478 1.66 -21.56 -13.20
N SER A 479 1.63 -22.89 -13.14
CA SER A 479 0.40 -23.67 -13.41
C SER A 479 -0.36 -23.88 -12.11
N LEU A 480 -1.32 -23.01 -11.79
CA LEU A 480 -2.31 -23.29 -10.75
C LEU A 480 -3.26 -24.40 -11.24
N LYS A 481 -3.28 -25.54 -10.55
CA LYS A 481 -4.42 -26.48 -10.58
C LYS A 481 -5.16 -26.39 -9.26
N GLU A 482 -6.45 -26.75 -9.29
CA GLU A 482 -7.42 -26.61 -8.19
C GLU A 482 -6.99 -27.24 -6.84
N HIS A 483 -5.90 -28.02 -6.77
CA HIS A 483 -5.48 -28.79 -5.59
C HIS A 483 -3.96 -28.79 -5.33
N GLY A 484 -3.29 -27.63 -5.39
CA GLY A 484 -1.90 -27.46 -4.96
C GLY A 484 -0.85 -27.37 -6.08
N ILE A 485 0.37 -26.97 -5.71
CA ILE A 485 1.51 -26.68 -6.60
C ILE A 485 2.22 -27.99 -6.97
N ASP A 486 2.31 -28.31 -8.26
CA ASP A 486 3.09 -29.45 -8.78
C ASP A 486 4.28 -28.94 -9.61
N ILE A 487 5.50 -29.38 -9.26
CA ILE A 487 6.77 -29.00 -9.92
C ILE A 487 7.17 -30.12 -10.87
N LYS A 488 7.12 -29.88 -12.19
CA LYS A 488 7.55 -30.87 -13.18
C LYS A 488 8.92 -30.53 -13.78
N HIS A 489 9.91 -31.37 -13.50
CA HIS A 489 11.19 -31.38 -14.19
C HIS A 489 11.06 -32.09 -15.55
N LYS A 490 11.46 -31.44 -16.65
CA LYS A 490 11.61 -32.13 -17.94
C LYS A 490 13.07 -32.07 -18.38
N ARG A 491 13.75 -33.21 -18.27
CA ARG A 491 15.11 -33.43 -18.79
C ARG A 491 15.02 -33.50 -20.32
N ILE A 492 15.52 -32.50 -21.04
CA ILE A 492 15.64 -32.55 -22.50
C ILE A 492 17.00 -33.13 -22.86
N THR A 493 16.96 -34.23 -23.60
CA THR A 493 18.13 -34.99 -24.08
C THR A 493 18.99 -34.17 -25.04
N LYS A 494 20.32 -34.36 -24.91
CA LYS A 494 21.39 -33.82 -25.76
C LYS A 494 20.98 -33.66 -27.23
N ALA A 495 20.98 -32.42 -27.72
CA ALA A 495 20.88 -32.11 -29.13
C ALA A 495 22.20 -31.48 -29.62
N THR A 496 22.68 -32.05 -30.71
CA THR A 496 23.91 -31.76 -31.45
C THR A 496 24.12 -30.29 -31.79
N THR A 497 25.39 -29.87 -31.73
CA THR A 497 25.96 -28.60 -32.20
C THR A 497 25.48 -28.22 -33.59
N LYS A 498 24.40 -27.44 -33.67
CA LYS A 498 24.08 -26.63 -34.85
C LYS A 498 24.45 -25.19 -34.54
N THR A 499 25.14 -24.54 -35.48
CA THR A 499 25.39 -23.11 -35.48
C THR A 499 24.07 -22.37 -35.32
N THR A 500 23.97 -21.54 -34.28
CA THR A 500 22.81 -20.68 -34.04
C THR A 500 22.87 -19.50 -35.01
N GLU A 501 21.82 -19.28 -35.81
CA GLU A 501 21.70 -18.15 -36.73
C GLU A 501 20.52 -17.25 -36.29
N LEU A 502 20.68 -15.93 -36.44
CA LEU A 502 19.61 -14.97 -36.14
C LEU A 502 18.77 -14.76 -37.42
N GLN A 503 17.54 -15.29 -37.41
CA GLN A 503 16.65 -15.21 -38.56
C GLN A 503 15.49 -14.25 -38.30
N LEU A 504 15.27 -13.31 -39.23
CA LEU A 504 14.07 -12.46 -39.22
C LEU A 504 12.84 -13.30 -39.59
N LYS A 505 11.97 -13.59 -38.62
CA LYS A 505 10.70 -14.31 -38.86
C LYS A 505 9.66 -13.44 -39.56
N TRP A 506 9.44 -12.23 -39.04
CA TRP A 506 8.47 -11.27 -39.58
C TRP A 506 8.82 -9.85 -39.12
N LYS A 507 8.23 -8.85 -39.78
CA LYS A 507 8.33 -7.43 -39.41
C LYS A 507 6.98 -6.74 -39.58
N SER A 508 6.70 -5.77 -38.73
CA SER A 508 5.47 -4.98 -38.77
C SER A 508 5.80 -3.50 -38.49
N SER A 509 4.99 -2.59 -39.02
CA SER A 509 5.12 -1.14 -38.78
C SER A 509 4.18 -0.70 -37.66
N LEU A 510 4.69 0.09 -36.72
CA LEU A 510 3.89 0.79 -35.69
C LEU A 510 3.73 2.28 -35.99
N GLU A 511 3.89 2.67 -37.26
CA GLU A 511 3.69 4.01 -37.83
C GLU A 511 4.65 5.11 -37.35
N LYS A 512 5.08 5.11 -36.09
CA LYS A 512 6.03 6.06 -35.50
C LYS A 512 7.08 5.34 -34.63
N CYS A 513 7.93 6.11 -33.95
CA CYS A 513 8.98 5.60 -33.06
C CYS A 513 8.44 4.63 -31.98
N ILE A 514 9.32 3.72 -31.57
CA ILE A 514 9.05 2.66 -30.60
C ILE A 514 10.10 2.76 -29.49
N ASP A 515 9.71 3.37 -28.38
CA ASP A 515 10.53 3.46 -27.17
C ASP A 515 10.08 2.40 -26.12
N ALA A 516 8.84 1.92 -26.24
CA ALA A 516 8.25 0.94 -25.34
C ALA A 516 8.89 -0.45 -25.51
N SER A 517 9.31 -1.04 -24.40
CA SER A 517 9.79 -2.42 -24.37
C SER A 517 8.65 -3.41 -24.64
N PRO A 518 8.85 -4.44 -25.48
CA PRO A 518 7.79 -5.38 -25.82
C PRO A 518 7.40 -6.30 -24.66
N LEU A 519 6.09 -6.54 -24.52
CA LEU A 519 5.48 -7.47 -23.58
C LEU A 519 5.13 -8.80 -24.27
N ILE A 520 5.93 -9.83 -24.02
CA ILE A 520 5.59 -11.21 -24.39
C ILE A 520 4.53 -11.78 -23.41
N VAL A 521 3.49 -12.43 -23.90
CA VAL A 521 2.46 -13.13 -23.12
C VAL A 521 2.29 -14.55 -23.65
N ILE A 522 2.27 -15.56 -22.78
CA ILE A 522 2.22 -16.98 -23.17
C ILE A 522 0.90 -17.60 -22.69
N ILE A 523 -0.19 -17.35 -23.40
CA ILE A 523 -1.54 -17.79 -22.95
C ILE A 523 -1.59 -19.32 -22.81
N ASN A 524 -1.03 -20.05 -23.77
CA ASN A 524 -0.85 -21.50 -23.75
C ASN A 524 0.24 -21.92 -24.76
N ASP A 525 0.53 -23.22 -24.88
CA ASP A 525 1.55 -23.75 -25.80
C ASP A 525 1.34 -23.37 -27.27
N LYS A 526 0.12 -22.95 -27.66
CA LYS A 526 -0.25 -22.61 -29.03
C LYS A 526 -0.40 -21.11 -29.28
N GLN A 527 -0.67 -20.32 -28.24
CA GLN A 527 -0.96 -18.90 -28.36
C GLN A 527 0.00 -18.07 -27.52
N GLN A 528 0.88 -17.37 -28.21
CA GLN A 528 1.89 -16.49 -27.64
C GLN A 528 1.82 -15.14 -28.33
N LEU A 529 1.68 -14.08 -27.54
CA LEU A 529 1.50 -12.71 -28.01
C LEU A 529 2.73 -11.85 -27.72
N VAL A 530 3.03 -10.91 -28.62
CA VAL A 530 3.95 -9.79 -28.41
C VAL A 530 3.13 -8.51 -28.44
N ILE A 531 3.10 -7.82 -27.31
CA ILE A 531 2.33 -6.59 -27.13
C ILE A 531 3.30 -5.41 -27.02
N VAL A 532 3.12 -4.37 -27.83
CA VAL A 532 4.06 -3.24 -27.88
C VAL A 532 3.35 -1.93 -28.21
N GLY A 533 3.75 -0.88 -27.50
CA GLY A 533 3.25 0.49 -27.67
C GLY A 533 4.12 1.33 -28.60
N SER A 534 3.57 2.42 -29.13
CA SER A 534 4.29 3.31 -30.04
C SER A 534 3.90 4.78 -29.89
N HIS A 535 4.67 5.65 -30.54
CA HIS A 535 4.38 7.09 -30.59
C HIS A 535 3.18 7.44 -31.48
N ALA A 536 2.61 6.45 -32.17
CA ALA A 536 1.40 6.58 -32.97
C ALA A 536 0.12 6.42 -32.15
N HIS A 537 0.23 6.41 -30.81
CA HIS A 537 -0.91 6.19 -29.91
C HIS A 537 -1.47 4.77 -29.99
N LEU A 538 -0.68 3.81 -30.48
CA LEU A 538 -1.12 2.43 -30.73
C LEU A 538 -0.43 1.46 -29.78
N LEU A 539 -1.23 0.64 -29.10
CA LEU A 539 -0.83 -0.59 -28.43
C LEU A 539 -1.30 -1.78 -29.27
N ASN A 540 -0.36 -2.52 -29.86
CA ASN A 540 -0.68 -3.64 -30.75
C ASN A 540 -0.24 -4.97 -30.14
N ALA A 541 -1.06 -6.00 -30.30
CA ALA A 541 -0.73 -7.38 -29.96
C ALA A 541 -0.59 -8.23 -31.22
N TYR A 542 0.57 -8.87 -31.37
CA TYR A 542 0.89 -9.74 -32.50
C TYR A 542 1.08 -11.18 -32.04
N GLU A 543 0.68 -12.16 -32.84
CA GLU A 543 1.08 -13.55 -32.64
C GLU A 543 2.58 -13.73 -32.92
N ILE A 544 3.31 -14.32 -31.97
CA ILE A 544 4.78 -14.38 -32.01
C ILE A 544 5.33 -15.17 -33.19
N GLU A 545 4.61 -16.19 -33.67
CA GLU A 545 5.13 -17.12 -34.68
C GLU A 545 5.12 -16.52 -36.09
N ASN A 546 4.05 -15.82 -36.46
CA ASN A 546 3.83 -15.33 -37.82
C ASN A 546 3.67 -13.81 -37.93
N GLY A 547 3.58 -13.08 -36.81
CA GLY A 547 3.42 -11.63 -36.79
C GLY A 547 2.01 -11.14 -37.11
N THR A 548 1.00 -12.01 -37.06
CA THR A 548 -0.40 -11.63 -37.29
C THR A 548 -0.87 -10.69 -36.20
N LEU A 549 -1.43 -9.53 -36.58
CA LEU A 549 -2.05 -8.60 -35.64
C LEU A 549 -3.35 -9.24 -35.08
N ILE A 550 -3.39 -9.47 -33.77
CA ILE A 550 -4.54 -10.04 -33.07
C ILE A 550 -5.52 -8.95 -32.66
N TRP A 551 -5.01 -7.88 -32.04
CA TRP A 551 -5.79 -6.71 -31.69
C TRP A 551 -4.91 -5.46 -31.65
N SER A 552 -5.55 -4.30 -31.78
CA SER A 552 -4.95 -2.97 -31.68
C SER A 552 -5.83 -2.09 -30.80
N PHE A 553 -5.21 -1.35 -29.89
CA PHE A 553 -5.87 -0.41 -29.00
C PHE A 553 -5.25 0.98 -29.16
N LYS A 554 -6.09 2.00 -29.29
CA LYS A 554 -5.65 3.39 -29.47
C LYS A 554 -5.78 4.18 -28.16
N THR A 555 -4.67 4.75 -27.69
CA THR A 555 -4.57 5.61 -26.51
C THR A 555 -4.82 7.08 -26.87
N ASN A 556 -4.90 7.94 -25.86
CA ASN A 556 -5.13 9.39 -26.04
C ASN A 556 -3.84 10.09 -26.50
N ASP A 557 -2.69 9.65 -26.00
CA ASP A 557 -1.38 10.17 -26.39
C ASP A 557 -0.37 9.01 -26.64
N ARG A 558 0.87 9.34 -27.00
CA ARG A 558 1.95 8.40 -27.32
C ARG A 558 2.25 7.47 -26.16
N ILE A 559 2.69 6.27 -26.49
CA ILE A 559 3.14 5.26 -25.53
C ILE A 559 4.65 5.13 -25.63
N GLU A 560 5.35 5.44 -24.54
CA GLU A 560 6.81 5.24 -24.41
C GLU A 560 7.16 4.16 -23.39
N ALA A 561 6.32 3.96 -22.38
CA ALA A 561 6.52 2.89 -21.42
C ALA A 561 6.11 1.54 -22.02
N GLY A 562 6.87 0.49 -21.68
CA GLY A 562 6.40 -0.88 -21.88
C GLY A 562 5.12 -1.18 -21.08
N ALA A 563 4.39 -2.22 -21.49
CA ALA A 563 3.22 -2.71 -20.78
C ALA A 563 3.59 -3.81 -19.78
N THR A 564 2.75 -4.01 -18.76
CA THR A 564 2.83 -5.14 -17.82
C THR A 564 1.52 -5.90 -17.77
N LEU A 565 1.49 -7.05 -17.08
CA LEU A 565 0.26 -7.80 -16.83
C LEU A 565 -0.27 -7.52 -15.43
N SER A 566 -1.59 -7.62 -15.27
CA SER A 566 -2.22 -7.72 -13.96
C SER A 566 -1.80 -9.01 -13.26
N ARG A 567 -2.03 -9.06 -11.94
CA ARG A 567 -1.81 -10.26 -11.13
C ARG A 567 -2.45 -11.52 -11.71
N THR A 568 -3.65 -11.40 -12.28
CA THR A 568 -4.38 -12.55 -12.85
C THR A 568 -3.89 -12.93 -14.24
N GLY A 569 -3.14 -12.06 -14.91
CA GLY A 569 -2.75 -12.17 -16.31
C GLY A 569 -3.86 -11.84 -17.30
N GLU A 570 -5.05 -11.47 -16.82
CA GLU A 570 -6.22 -11.18 -17.65
C GLU A 570 -6.15 -9.81 -18.30
N TYR A 571 -5.43 -8.87 -17.68
CA TYR A 571 -5.33 -7.50 -18.15
C TYR A 571 -3.90 -7.09 -18.44
N VAL A 572 -3.74 -6.31 -19.50
CA VAL A 572 -2.54 -5.58 -19.89
C VAL A 572 -2.67 -4.16 -19.36
N LEU A 573 -1.62 -3.70 -18.69
CA LEU A 573 -1.55 -2.41 -18.03
C LEU A 573 -0.52 -1.54 -18.75
N VAL A 574 -0.94 -0.37 -19.23
CA VAL A 574 -0.05 0.56 -19.95
C VAL A 574 -0.42 2.01 -19.66
N GLY A 575 0.60 2.86 -19.51
CA GLY A 575 0.42 4.30 -19.37
C GLY A 575 0.74 5.04 -20.66
N ASP A 576 0.14 6.21 -20.85
CA ASP A 576 0.43 7.10 -21.97
C ASP A 576 0.83 8.52 -21.54
N TYR A 577 1.16 9.33 -22.54
CA TYR A 577 1.59 10.72 -22.32
C TYR A 577 0.47 11.70 -21.90
N SER A 578 -0.80 11.31 -22.02
CA SER A 578 -1.92 12.11 -21.49
C SER A 578 -2.07 11.96 -19.97
N GLY A 579 -1.26 11.08 -19.37
CA GLY A 579 -1.36 10.71 -17.96
C GLY A 579 -2.42 9.65 -17.69
N MET A 580 -2.89 8.95 -18.72
CA MET A 580 -3.90 7.89 -18.56
C MET A 580 -3.23 6.52 -18.43
N LEU A 581 -3.54 5.81 -17.36
CA LEU A 581 -3.30 4.37 -17.23
C LEU A 581 -4.51 3.63 -17.81
N TYR A 582 -4.25 2.68 -18.70
CA TYR A 582 -5.24 1.80 -19.32
C TYR A 582 -5.12 0.39 -18.77
N ILE A 583 -6.28 -0.23 -18.52
CA ILE A 583 -6.44 -1.63 -18.17
C ILE A 583 -7.18 -2.28 -19.32
N ILE A 584 -6.49 -3.13 -20.07
CA ILE A 584 -6.97 -3.66 -21.35
C ILE A 584 -7.05 -5.18 -21.25
N ASP A 585 -8.13 -5.79 -21.69
CA ASP A 585 -8.23 -7.24 -21.78
C ASP A 585 -7.12 -7.81 -22.66
N CYS A 586 -6.38 -8.78 -22.13
CA CYS A 586 -5.20 -9.35 -22.77
C CYS A 586 -5.53 -10.12 -24.06
N HIS A 587 -6.71 -10.73 -24.15
CA HIS A 587 -7.10 -11.60 -25.25
C HIS A 587 -7.72 -10.82 -26.41
N TYR A 588 -8.54 -9.81 -26.10
CA TYR A 588 -9.37 -9.11 -27.07
C TYR A 588 -8.98 -7.65 -27.29
N GLY A 589 -8.07 -7.09 -26.48
CA GLY A 589 -7.68 -5.69 -26.58
C GLY A 589 -8.78 -4.71 -26.17
N GLN A 590 -9.80 -5.18 -25.44
CA GLN A 590 -10.94 -4.35 -25.03
C GLN A 590 -10.61 -3.56 -23.75
N LEU A 591 -11.05 -2.30 -23.70
CA LEU A 591 -10.87 -1.48 -22.52
C LEU A 591 -11.70 -2.02 -21.34
N TYR A 592 -11.03 -2.38 -20.25
CA TYR A 592 -11.68 -2.76 -19.01
C TYR A 592 -11.89 -1.56 -18.08
N GLY A 593 -10.86 -0.71 -17.94
CA GLY A 593 -10.88 0.45 -17.06
C GLY A 593 -9.72 1.40 -17.31
N THR A 594 -9.81 2.59 -16.73
CA THR A 594 -8.77 3.61 -16.81
C THR A 594 -8.52 4.25 -15.45
N TYR A 595 -7.39 4.95 -15.33
CA TYR A 595 -7.07 5.82 -14.22
C TYR A 595 -6.30 7.04 -14.73
N GLN A 596 -6.69 8.25 -14.29
CA GLN A 596 -6.06 9.50 -14.72
C GLN A 596 -5.07 10.01 -13.65
N CYS A 597 -3.80 10.08 -14.01
CA CYS A 597 -2.76 10.82 -13.29
C CYS A 597 -2.80 12.31 -13.67
N GLY A 598 -2.19 13.17 -12.86
CA GLY A 598 -2.10 14.61 -13.12
C GLY A 598 -1.05 15.00 -14.17
N GLY A 599 -0.25 14.04 -14.64
CA GLY A 599 0.87 14.25 -15.55
C GLY A 599 1.18 12.99 -16.34
N LEU A 600 2.07 13.11 -17.33
CA LEU A 600 2.38 12.02 -18.27
C LEU A 600 2.95 10.79 -17.57
N ILE A 601 2.65 9.60 -18.09
CA ILE A 601 3.16 8.32 -17.58
C ILE A 601 4.22 7.79 -18.55
N LYS A 602 5.49 7.91 -18.14
CA LYS A 602 6.65 7.36 -18.86
C LYS A 602 7.21 6.09 -18.22
N THR A 603 6.61 5.64 -17.11
CA THR A 603 7.06 4.48 -16.34
C THR A 603 6.27 3.23 -16.71
N ILE A 604 6.94 2.07 -16.74
CA ILE A 604 6.26 0.78 -16.88
C ILE A 604 5.46 0.57 -15.59
N PRO A 605 4.13 0.36 -15.64
CA PRO A 605 3.35 0.06 -14.44
C PRO A 605 3.89 -1.20 -13.75
N CYS A 606 3.85 -1.24 -12.43
CA CYS A 606 4.26 -2.40 -11.65
C CYS A 606 3.04 -3.02 -10.97
N ALA A 607 2.66 -4.24 -11.33
CA ALA A 607 1.58 -4.95 -10.67
C ALA A 607 2.09 -5.69 -9.42
N HIS A 608 1.35 -5.58 -8.31
CA HIS A 608 1.60 -6.35 -7.10
C HIS A 608 1.30 -7.84 -7.38
N ARG A 609 2.17 -8.77 -6.93
CA ARG A 609 2.02 -10.19 -7.29
C ARG A 609 0.89 -10.90 -6.55
N LEU A 610 0.51 -10.40 -5.37
CA LEU A 610 -0.57 -10.96 -4.55
C LEU A 610 -1.86 -10.12 -4.45
N LEU A 611 -1.83 -8.84 -4.79
CA LEU A 611 -2.96 -7.92 -4.62
C LEU A 611 -3.36 -7.32 -5.97
N ASP A 612 -4.59 -6.86 -6.12
CA ASP A 612 -5.05 -6.14 -7.31
C ASP A 612 -4.60 -4.66 -7.30
N LEU A 613 -3.36 -4.42 -6.86
CA LEU A 613 -2.70 -3.12 -6.83
C LEU A 613 -1.72 -2.98 -8.00
N VAL A 614 -1.70 -1.79 -8.59
CA VAL A 614 -0.78 -1.39 -9.65
C VAL A 614 -0.13 -0.08 -9.25
N TYR A 615 1.19 -0.01 -9.38
CA TYR A 615 1.98 1.15 -9.06
C TYR A 615 2.42 1.87 -10.32
N VAL A 616 2.22 3.18 -10.36
CA VAL A 616 2.54 4.01 -11.52
C VAL A 616 3.25 5.27 -11.08
N GLY A 617 4.44 5.50 -11.62
CA GLY A 617 5.15 6.76 -11.48
C GLY A 617 4.72 7.74 -12.56
N SER A 618 4.29 8.93 -12.14
CA SER A 618 3.82 9.98 -13.03
C SER A 618 4.74 11.21 -12.96
N HIS A 619 4.71 12.02 -14.02
CA HIS A 619 5.40 13.29 -14.06
C HIS A 619 4.72 14.39 -13.25
N ASP A 620 3.54 14.14 -12.67
CA ASP A 620 2.87 15.01 -11.70
C ASP A 620 3.52 15.04 -10.31
N HIS A 621 4.73 14.49 -10.17
CA HIS A 621 5.45 14.35 -8.91
C HIS A 621 4.83 13.34 -7.94
N TYR A 622 3.95 12.44 -8.40
CA TYR A 622 3.40 11.38 -7.56
C TYR A 622 3.77 9.97 -8.04
N LEU A 623 3.96 9.10 -7.05
CA LEU A 623 3.86 7.66 -7.22
C LEU A 623 2.46 7.23 -6.78
N HIS A 624 1.69 6.65 -7.69
CA HIS A 624 0.31 6.24 -7.46
C HIS A 624 0.25 4.73 -7.19
N ALA A 625 -0.56 4.32 -6.23
CA ALA A 625 -1.03 2.95 -6.08
C ALA A 625 -2.51 2.89 -6.42
N ILE A 626 -2.84 2.08 -7.40
CA ILE A 626 -4.15 2.03 -8.04
C ILE A 626 -4.71 0.63 -7.85
N ASN A 627 -5.90 0.52 -7.28
CA ASN A 627 -6.62 -0.73 -7.22
C ASN A 627 -7.41 -0.92 -8.52
N ILE A 628 -7.15 -2.04 -9.19
CA ILE A 628 -7.70 -2.38 -10.52
C ILE A 628 -8.83 -3.43 -10.47
N GLN A 629 -9.35 -3.74 -9.28
CA GLN A 629 -10.41 -4.75 -9.10
C GLN A 629 -11.74 -4.33 -9.72
N ASN A 630 -12.01 -3.02 -9.77
CA ASN A 630 -13.23 -2.45 -10.34
C ASN A 630 -12.88 -1.57 -11.56
N ARG A 631 -13.81 -1.47 -12.52
CA ARG A 631 -13.63 -0.67 -13.75
C ARG A 631 -13.26 0.80 -13.52
N ASN A 632 -13.74 1.39 -12.43
CA ASN A 632 -13.48 2.78 -12.04
C ASN A 632 -12.19 2.91 -11.20
N SER A 633 -11.13 2.20 -11.58
CA SER A 633 -9.83 2.09 -10.90
C SER A 633 -9.59 3.15 -9.83
N THR A 634 -9.39 2.74 -8.58
CA THR A 634 -9.35 3.70 -7.46
C THR A 634 -7.94 3.90 -6.95
N CYS A 635 -7.54 5.16 -6.76
CA CYS A 635 -6.30 5.48 -6.07
C CYS A 635 -6.42 5.00 -4.62
N VAL A 636 -5.54 4.09 -4.20
CA VAL A 636 -5.45 3.62 -2.81
C VAL A 636 -4.61 4.59 -2.00
N TRP A 637 -3.46 4.99 -2.55
CA TRP A 637 -2.61 6.02 -2.01
C TRP A 637 -1.81 6.65 -3.13
N LYS A 638 -1.31 7.86 -2.90
CA LYS A 638 -0.28 8.49 -3.73
C LYS A 638 0.76 9.13 -2.82
N TYR A 639 2.03 9.05 -3.22
CA TYR A 639 3.13 9.64 -2.47
C TYR A 639 3.79 10.74 -3.29
N PHE A 640 3.93 11.93 -2.71
CA PHE A 640 4.59 13.06 -3.34
C PHE A 640 6.12 12.87 -3.35
N LEU A 641 6.69 12.94 -4.53
CA LEU A 641 8.12 12.89 -4.81
C LEU A 641 8.61 14.32 -5.04
N ASP A 642 9.85 14.64 -4.66
CA ASP A 642 10.38 16.01 -4.84
C ASP A 642 10.69 16.34 -6.31
N SER A 643 10.50 15.38 -7.23
CA SER A 643 10.69 15.51 -8.67
C SER A 643 9.90 14.44 -9.43
N SER A 644 9.66 14.67 -10.73
CA SER A 644 8.95 13.74 -11.62
C SER A 644 9.59 12.35 -11.63
N CYS A 645 8.75 11.32 -11.71
CA CYS A 645 9.19 9.95 -11.80
C CYS A 645 9.53 9.57 -13.25
N ALA A 646 10.78 9.18 -13.49
CA ALA A 646 11.24 8.75 -14.82
C ALA A 646 11.68 7.28 -14.87
N SER A 647 11.70 6.60 -13.72
CA SER A 647 12.08 5.20 -13.58
C SER A 647 10.85 4.34 -13.29
N SER A 648 10.71 3.22 -14.01
CA SER A 648 9.73 2.18 -13.66
C SER A 648 9.94 1.70 -12.22
N PRO A 649 8.88 1.65 -11.38
CA PRO A 649 9.04 1.31 -9.97
C PRO A 649 9.10 -0.21 -9.75
N PRO A 650 10.20 -0.80 -9.24
CA PRO A 650 10.22 -2.22 -8.90
C PRO A 650 9.73 -2.49 -7.49
N LEU A 651 9.24 -3.71 -7.26
CA LEU A 651 8.91 -4.25 -5.93
C LEU A 651 10.08 -5.06 -5.35
N SER A 652 10.16 -5.12 -4.03
CA SER A 652 11.01 -6.08 -3.32
C SER A 652 10.63 -7.53 -3.62
N ALA A 653 11.49 -8.47 -3.26
CA ALA A 653 11.25 -9.90 -3.49
C ALA A 653 9.98 -10.42 -2.78
N ASP A 654 9.59 -9.78 -1.68
CA ASP A 654 8.42 -10.13 -0.87
C ASP A 654 7.21 -9.20 -1.09
N ASP A 655 7.28 -8.32 -2.10
CA ASP A 655 6.28 -7.27 -2.42
C ASP A 655 6.01 -6.27 -1.26
N SER A 656 6.83 -6.23 -0.20
CA SER A 656 6.61 -5.34 0.94
C SER A 656 7.07 -3.90 0.70
N CYS A 657 8.03 -3.71 -0.20
CA CYS A 657 8.61 -2.42 -0.53
C CYS A 657 8.50 -2.14 -2.02
N LEU A 658 8.26 -0.88 -2.34
CA LEU A 658 8.27 -0.34 -3.69
C LEU A 658 9.39 0.69 -3.78
N TYR A 659 10.17 0.65 -4.85
CA TYR A 659 11.26 1.58 -5.08
C TYR A 659 10.94 2.49 -6.25
N VAL A 660 11.43 3.72 -6.20
CA VAL A 660 11.26 4.67 -7.28
C VAL A 660 12.44 5.62 -7.35
N ALA A 661 12.85 5.98 -8.57
CA ALA A 661 13.89 6.97 -8.81
C ALA A 661 13.34 8.18 -9.57
N THR A 662 13.87 9.36 -9.26
CA THR A 662 13.39 10.65 -9.80
C THR A 662 14.41 11.34 -10.70
N LEU A 663 13.93 12.30 -11.49
CA LEU A 663 14.78 13.16 -12.33
C LEU A 663 15.70 14.09 -11.53
N LYS A 664 15.51 14.22 -10.21
CA LYS A 664 16.43 14.97 -9.34
C LYS A 664 17.59 14.11 -8.83
N GLY A 665 17.59 12.80 -9.15
CA GLY A 665 18.58 11.87 -8.64
C GLY A 665 18.23 11.30 -7.27
N GLU A 666 16.95 11.27 -6.90
CA GLU A 666 16.53 10.73 -5.60
C GLU A 666 16.00 9.32 -5.79
N VAL A 667 16.27 8.45 -4.80
CA VAL A 667 15.75 7.10 -4.71
C VAL A 667 14.96 6.98 -3.42
N TYR A 668 13.72 6.49 -3.54
CA TYR A 668 12.82 6.29 -2.42
C TYR A 668 12.55 4.81 -2.24
N SER A 669 12.41 4.39 -0.99
CA SER A 669 11.75 3.13 -0.63
C SER A 669 10.46 3.44 0.09
N LEU A 670 9.36 2.91 -0.41
CA LEU A 670 8.03 3.06 0.16
C LEU A 670 7.50 1.68 0.55
N ASP A 671 6.69 1.63 1.58
CA ASP A 671 5.86 0.45 1.83
C ASP A 671 4.83 0.31 0.70
N ALA A 672 4.81 -0.83 0.01
CA ALA A 672 3.97 -1.02 -1.16
C ALA A 672 2.47 -0.98 -0.84
N ASN A 673 2.08 -1.27 0.40
CA ASN A 673 0.66 -1.32 0.80
C ASN A 673 0.15 0.03 1.27
N THR A 674 0.98 0.79 1.99
CA THR A 674 0.56 2.04 2.65
C THR A 674 1.08 3.30 1.95
N GLY A 675 2.10 3.20 1.10
CA GLY A 675 2.77 4.34 0.49
C GLY A 675 3.65 5.13 1.46
N ILE A 676 3.87 4.63 2.67
CA ILE A 676 4.74 5.30 3.66
C ILE A 676 6.19 5.16 3.20
N CYS A 677 6.87 6.29 3.04
CA CYS A 677 8.30 6.32 2.76
C CYS A 677 9.10 5.80 3.96
N LYS A 678 9.86 4.73 3.74
CA LYS A 678 10.76 4.10 4.72
C LYS A 678 12.09 4.83 4.80
N TRP A 679 12.65 5.18 3.64
CA TRP A 679 13.87 5.96 3.53
C TRP A 679 13.95 6.65 2.16
N LYS A 680 14.77 7.70 2.10
CA LYS A 680 15.11 8.44 0.89
C LYS A 680 16.63 8.60 0.81
N SER A 681 17.19 8.37 -0.37
CA SER A 681 18.60 8.59 -0.71
C SER A 681 18.71 9.49 -1.94
N ALA A 682 19.84 10.16 -2.13
CA ALA A 682 20.03 11.07 -3.25
C ALA A 682 21.45 10.97 -3.82
N VAL A 683 21.54 11.07 -5.15
CA VAL A 683 22.77 11.17 -5.92
C VAL A 683 22.80 12.50 -6.69
N SER A 684 23.92 12.78 -7.36
CA SER A 684 24.21 14.13 -7.86
C SER A 684 23.43 14.55 -9.12
N LYS A 685 22.84 13.59 -9.86
CA LYS A 685 22.24 13.82 -11.18
C LYS A 685 21.01 12.94 -11.42
N PRO A 686 20.20 13.24 -12.47
CA PRO A 686 19.00 12.49 -12.79
C PRO A 686 19.22 10.98 -12.96
N ILE A 687 18.23 10.19 -12.54
CA ILE A 687 18.18 8.73 -12.75
C ILE A 687 17.04 8.42 -13.72
N PHE A 688 17.38 7.90 -14.90
CA PHE A 688 16.42 7.43 -15.89
C PHE A 688 16.29 5.89 -15.90
N SER A 689 17.35 5.19 -15.50
CA SER A 689 17.36 3.73 -15.49
C SER A 689 16.36 3.20 -14.47
N SER A 690 15.67 2.11 -14.80
CA SER A 690 14.90 1.37 -13.79
C SER A 690 15.84 0.75 -12.76
N ILE A 691 15.42 0.70 -11.49
CA ILE A 691 16.22 0.09 -10.42
C ILE A 691 16.17 -1.44 -10.54
N LEU A 692 17.33 -2.08 -10.48
CA LEU A 692 17.47 -3.52 -10.30
C LEU A 692 17.47 -3.85 -8.81
N VAL A 693 16.49 -4.63 -8.36
CA VAL A 693 16.45 -5.19 -7.00
C VAL A 693 17.10 -6.57 -7.04
N TRP A 694 18.19 -6.77 -6.30
CA TRP A 694 18.90 -8.04 -6.27
C TRP A 694 19.59 -8.27 -4.92
N ASN A 695 19.25 -9.36 -4.24
CA ASN A 695 19.92 -9.83 -3.03
C ASN A 695 20.15 -8.75 -1.95
N GLU A 696 19.09 -8.06 -1.54
CA GLU A 696 19.14 -6.94 -0.59
C GLU A 696 19.89 -5.69 -1.07
N LEU A 697 20.14 -5.58 -2.38
CA LEU A 697 20.78 -4.45 -3.04
C LEU A 697 19.85 -3.81 -4.07
N LEU A 698 19.98 -2.49 -4.21
CA LEU A 698 19.33 -1.70 -5.25
C LEU A 698 20.40 -1.13 -6.17
N ILE A 699 20.34 -1.45 -7.45
CA ILE A 699 21.38 -1.12 -8.43
C ILE A 699 20.77 -0.34 -9.58
N PHE A 700 21.37 0.81 -9.93
CA PHE A 700 20.83 1.69 -10.97
C PHE A 700 21.95 2.54 -11.59
N GLY A 701 21.73 2.95 -12.85
CA GLY A 701 22.62 3.83 -13.60
C GLY A 701 22.20 5.29 -13.48
N CYS A 702 23.19 6.18 -13.43
CA CYS A 702 22.97 7.62 -13.31
C CYS A 702 23.59 8.38 -14.50
N VAL A 703 23.02 9.55 -14.80
CA VAL A 703 23.54 10.46 -15.83
C VAL A 703 24.87 11.09 -15.41
N ASP A 704 25.26 11.01 -14.14
CA ASP A 704 26.60 11.41 -13.67
C ASP A 704 27.73 10.46 -14.05
N GLN A 705 27.43 9.44 -14.87
CA GLN A 705 28.38 8.45 -15.38
C GLN A 705 28.74 7.36 -14.35
N ASN A 706 27.95 7.20 -13.29
CA ASN A 706 28.16 6.15 -12.29
C ASN A 706 27.01 5.13 -12.29
N ILE A 707 27.36 3.88 -12.01
CA ILE A 707 26.41 2.87 -11.54
C ILE A 707 26.50 2.80 -10.02
N TYR A 708 25.35 2.92 -9.36
CA TYR A 708 25.25 2.97 -7.90
C TYR A 708 24.68 1.68 -7.35
N CYS A 709 25.07 1.36 -6.12
CA CYS A 709 24.46 0.30 -5.34
C CYS A 709 24.12 0.80 -3.93
N LEU A 710 22.85 0.69 -3.57
CA LEU A 710 22.34 1.01 -2.24
C LEU A 710 21.92 -0.27 -1.52
N ASN A 711 21.94 -0.24 -0.19
CA ASN A 711 21.29 -1.25 0.61
C ASN A 711 19.76 -1.12 0.53
N GLU A 712 19.06 -2.21 0.26
CA GLU A 712 17.61 -2.23 0.11
C GLU A 712 16.85 -1.76 1.37
N LYS A 713 17.37 -2.09 2.57
CA LYS A 713 16.70 -1.82 3.85
C LYS A 713 16.99 -0.42 4.39
N THR A 714 18.21 0.09 4.21
CA THR A 714 18.64 1.36 4.81
C THR A 714 18.73 2.52 3.82
N GLY A 715 18.82 2.25 2.52
CA GLY A 715 19.08 3.28 1.49
C GLY A 715 20.53 3.79 1.47
N GLU A 716 21.41 3.25 2.33
CA GLU A 716 22.80 3.64 2.39
C GLU A 716 23.57 3.15 1.17
N GLN A 717 24.42 4.01 0.61
CA GLN A 717 25.30 3.65 -0.50
C GLN A 717 26.34 2.62 -0.06
N LYS A 718 26.33 1.45 -0.71
CA LYS A 718 27.33 0.39 -0.52
C LYS A 718 28.57 0.67 -1.36
N TRP A 719 28.37 1.04 -2.62
CA TRP A 719 29.42 1.37 -3.56
C TRP A 719 28.84 2.14 -4.75
N TYR A 720 29.72 2.76 -5.52
CA TYR A 720 29.46 3.23 -6.87
C TYR A 720 30.66 2.86 -7.75
N LEU A 721 30.43 2.75 -9.05
CA LEU A 721 31.48 2.53 -10.04
C LEU A 721 31.35 3.57 -11.15
N SER A 722 32.41 4.35 -11.36
CA SER A 722 32.48 5.34 -12.42
C SER A 722 32.80 4.69 -13.77
N ILE A 723 31.99 5.01 -14.76
CA ILE A 723 32.07 4.55 -16.14
C ILE A 723 32.34 5.76 -17.05
N GLY A 724 32.78 5.53 -18.29
CA GLY A 724 33.21 6.58 -19.22
C GLY A 724 32.09 7.45 -19.83
N GLY A 725 30.83 7.27 -19.45
CA GLY A 725 29.72 8.04 -20.00
C GLY A 725 28.39 7.88 -19.25
N PRO A 726 27.39 8.73 -19.54
CA PRO A 726 26.07 8.65 -18.91
C PRO A 726 25.39 7.30 -19.10
N ILE A 727 24.67 6.82 -18.09
CA ILE A 727 23.96 5.54 -18.12
C ILE A 727 22.45 5.80 -18.11
N PHE A 728 21.79 5.45 -19.21
CA PHE A 728 20.33 5.50 -19.35
C PHE A 728 19.68 4.11 -19.34
N SER A 729 20.45 3.06 -19.68
CA SER A 729 19.94 1.69 -19.71
C SER A 729 19.62 1.21 -18.30
N SER A 730 18.54 0.43 -18.17
CA SER A 730 18.24 -0.30 -16.94
C SER A 730 19.24 -1.45 -16.79
N PRO A 731 19.91 -1.61 -15.63
CA PRO A 731 20.77 -2.75 -15.37
C PRO A 731 19.96 -4.06 -15.29
N SER A 732 20.57 -5.15 -15.75
CA SER A 732 19.99 -6.48 -15.74
C SER A 732 20.93 -7.47 -15.05
N ALA A 733 20.40 -8.34 -14.19
CA ALA A 733 21.17 -9.41 -13.55
C ALA A 733 21.08 -10.68 -14.39
N VAL A 734 22.24 -11.23 -14.78
CA VAL A 734 22.36 -12.51 -15.48
C VAL A 734 23.20 -13.46 -14.63
N TYR A 735 22.68 -14.67 -14.38
CA TYR A 735 23.39 -15.68 -13.61
C TYR A 735 24.22 -16.56 -14.52
N ASP A 736 25.52 -16.62 -14.22
CA ASP A 736 26.51 -17.45 -14.87
C ASP A 736 26.59 -18.78 -14.11
N ILE A 737 25.91 -19.81 -14.62
CA ILE A 737 25.89 -21.15 -14.03
C ILE A 737 27.29 -21.79 -14.05
N THR A 738 28.11 -21.49 -15.06
CA THR A 738 29.42 -22.13 -15.24
C THR A 738 30.44 -21.69 -14.21
N LEU A 739 30.36 -20.44 -13.78
CA LEU A 739 31.27 -19.83 -12.81
C LEU A 739 30.58 -19.53 -11.46
N ASP A 740 29.33 -19.95 -11.29
CA ASP A 740 28.50 -19.73 -10.11
C ASP A 740 28.54 -18.26 -9.64
N ARG A 741 28.25 -17.33 -10.55
CA ARG A 741 28.32 -15.88 -10.28
C ARG A 741 27.18 -15.12 -10.93
N VAL A 742 26.88 -13.92 -10.41
CA VAL A 742 25.95 -12.98 -11.07
C VAL A 742 26.73 -11.86 -11.73
N LEU A 743 26.37 -11.57 -12.99
CA LEU A 743 26.85 -10.44 -13.76
C LEU A 743 25.72 -9.42 -13.92
N ILE A 744 26.02 -8.15 -13.65
CA ILE A 744 25.14 -7.02 -13.87
C ILE A 744 25.52 -6.37 -15.18
N THR A 745 24.66 -6.50 -16.18
CA THR A 745 24.90 -5.96 -17.53
C THR A 745 24.12 -4.68 -17.76
N PHE A 746 24.74 -3.68 -18.38
CA PHE A 746 24.09 -2.42 -18.76
C PHE A 746 24.79 -1.77 -19.96
N GLY A 747 24.04 -0.92 -20.68
CA GLY A 747 24.51 -0.14 -21.82
C GLY A 747 24.89 1.28 -21.41
N CYS A 748 25.88 1.86 -22.09
CA CYS A 748 26.38 3.19 -21.78
C CYS A 748 26.48 4.07 -23.03
N HIS A 749 26.37 5.39 -22.78
CA HIS A 749 26.49 6.41 -23.82
C HIS A 749 27.92 6.58 -24.35
N ASP A 750 28.91 5.95 -23.72
CA ASP A 750 30.30 5.88 -24.20
C ASP A 750 30.51 4.86 -25.35
N LYS A 751 29.40 4.34 -25.91
CA LYS A 751 29.36 3.33 -26.96
C LYS A 751 29.82 1.94 -26.50
N LYS A 752 29.76 1.66 -25.20
CA LYS A 752 30.07 0.33 -24.66
C LYS A 752 28.90 -0.30 -23.94
N VAL A 753 28.97 -1.62 -23.86
CA VAL A 753 28.24 -2.45 -22.91
C VAL A 753 29.21 -2.93 -21.85
N TYR A 754 28.75 -2.96 -20.61
CA TYR A 754 29.52 -3.44 -19.48
C TYR A 754 28.84 -4.64 -18.82
N ALA A 755 29.66 -5.56 -18.31
CA ALA A 755 29.25 -6.52 -17.29
C ALA A 755 30.06 -6.32 -16.03
N VAL A 756 29.37 -6.15 -14.91
CA VAL A 756 29.96 -5.94 -13.59
C VAL A 756 29.66 -7.15 -12.71
N GLN A 757 30.70 -7.71 -12.11
CA GLN A 757 30.58 -8.73 -11.08
C GLN A 757 30.68 -8.07 -9.69
N ILE A 758 29.88 -8.54 -8.74
CA ILE A 758 30.01 -8.15 -7.33
C ILE A 758 30.85 -9.20 -6.61
N ILE A 759 32.00 -8.80 -6.10
CA ILE A 759 32.89 -9.66 -5.31
C ILE A 759 33.10 -8.99 -3.95
N HIS A 760 32.76 -9.67 -2.85
CA HIS A 760 32.86 -9.12 -1.48
C HIS A 760 32.21 -7.72 -1.31
N ASN A 761 31.01 -7.52 -1.88
CA ASN A 761 30.31 -6.21 -1.91
C ASN A 761 31.11 -5.09 -2.60
N GLN A 762 32.02 -5.41 -3.51
CA GLN A 762 32.71 -4.43 -4.36
C GLN A 762 32.43 -4.74 -5.84
N PRO A 763 32.19 -3.70 -6.67
CA PRO A 763 31.95 -3.87 -8.09
C PRO A 763 33.28 -4.05 -8.84
N LEU A 764 33.35 -5.04 -9.72
CA LEU A 764 34.46 -5.25 -10.64
C LEU A 764 33.93 -5.40 -12.06
N ILE A 765 34.50 -4.67 -13.02
CA ILE A 765 34.18 -4.87 -14.44
C ILE A 765 34.73 -6.24 -14.85
N ALA A 766 33.83 -7.16 -15.18
CA ALA A 766 34.17 -8.49 -15.68
C ALA A 766 34.61 -8.42 -17.14
N TRP A 767 33.89 -7.64 -17.95
CA TRP A 767 34.22 -7.36 -19.34
C TRP A 767 33.49 -6.09 -19.83
N GLU A 768 34.00 -5.53 -20.92
CA GLU A 768 33.38 -4.47 -21.70
C GLU A 768 33.39 -4.83 -23.19
N HIS A 769 32.37 -4.39 -23.94
CA HIS A 769 32.26 -4.62 -25.38
C HIS A 769 31.87 -3.33 -26.10
N SER A 770 32.54 -3.01 -27.20
CA SER A 770 32.40 -1.72 -27.89
C SER A 770 31.49 -1.80 -29.13
N PHE A 771 30.69 -0.76 -29.32
CA PHE A 771 29.81 -0.52 -30.47
C PHE A 771 30.30 0.71 -31.26
N GLU A 772 29.85 0.87 -32.51
CA GLU A 772 30.12 2.07 -33.32
C GLU A 772 29.34 3.30 -32.82
N SER A 773 28.17 3.05 -32.24
CA SER A 773 27.21 4.04 -31.77
C SER A 773 26.82 3.82 -30.30
N THR A 774 26.14 4.79 -29.71
CA THR A 774 25.79 4.80 -28.28
C THR A 774 24.75 3.73 -27.95
N VAL A 775 24.81 3.18 -26.73
CA VAL A 775 23.91 2.11 -26.29
C VAL A 775 22.96 2.65 -25.22
N TYR A 776 21.72 2.93 -25.63
CA TYR A 776 20.64 3.34 -24.72
C TYR A 776 19.79 2.15 -24.25
N ALA A 777 19.72 1.09 -25.07
CA ALA A 777 18.84 -0.03 -24.82
C ALA A 777 19.29 -0.85 -23.61
N SER A 778 18.34 -1.22 -22.76
CA SER A 778 18.56 -2.21 -21.70
C SER A 778 18.86 -3.57 -22.32
N LEU A 779 19.83 -4.29 -21.75
CA LEU A 779 20.27 -5.58 -22.28
C LEU A 779 19.35 -6.73 -21.83
N PHE A 780 19.24 -7.74 -22.68
CA PHE A 780 18.44 -8.93 -22.42
C PHE A 780 19.31 -10.18 -22.40
N GLY A 781 19.38 -10.85 -21.25
CA GLY A 781 20.07 -12.13 -21.07
C GLY A 781 19.12 -13.32 -21.23
N PHE A 782 19.58 -14.38 -21.89
CA PHE A 782 18.82 -15.63 -22.06
C PHE A 782 19.75 -16.84 -22.18
N GLU A 783 19.22 -18.02 -21.88
CA GLU A 783 19.95 -19.29 -22.01
C GLU A 783 19.55 -20.01 -23.29
N ARG A 784 20.55 -20.57 -23.99
CA ARG A 784 20.33 -21.45 -25.15
C ARG A 784 21.43 -22.50 -25.25
N HIS A 785 21.06 -23.78 -25.28
CA HIS A 785 22.00 -24.90 -25.39
C HIS A 785 23.12 -24.86 -24.35
N ASP A 786 22.77 -24.64 -23.07
CA ASP A 786 23.70 -24.52 -21.94
C ASP A 786 24.71 -23.35 -22.06
N GLN A 787 24.43 -22.36 -22.94
CA GLN A 787 25.18 -21.11 -23.06
C GLN A 787 24.30 -19.92 -22.68
N TRP A 788 24.84 -19.04 -21.84
CA TRP A 788 24.21 -17.76 -21.52
C TRP A 788 24.63 -16.70 -22.54
N LEU A 789 23.64 -16.08 -23.15
CA LEU A 789 23.79 -15.08 -24.20
C LEU A 789 23.13 -13.77 -23.77
N THR A 790 23.71 -12.65 -24.20
CA THR A 790 23.18 -11.31 -23.96
C THR A 790 22.99 -10.57 -25.29
N ILE A 791 21.78 -10.06 -25.53
CA ILE A 791 21.49 -9.19 -26.66
C ILE A 791 21.66 -7.72 -26.25
N ALA A 792 22.32 -6.97 -27.11
CA ALA A 792 22.51 -5.53 -27.00
C ALA A 792 22.18 -4.83 -28.33
N ALA A 793 21.66 -3.61 -28.24
CA ALA A 793 21.31 -2.79 -29.39
C ALA A 793 21.81 -1.35 -29.25
N SER A 794 22.43 -0.80 -30.29
CA SER A 794 22.89 0.59 -30.35
C SER A 794 21.97 1.49 -31.18
N THR A 795 22.15 2.80 -31.07
CA THR A 795 21.28 3.85 -31.67
C THR A 795 21.27 3.90 -33.19
N ASP A 796 22.26 3.33 -33.85
CA ASP A 796 22.30 3.12 -35.31
C ASP A 796 21.50 1.89 -35.77
N GLY A 797 20.83 1.21 -34.83
CA GLY A 797 20.02 0.03 -35.09
C GLY A 797 20.84 -1.24 -35.24
N CYS A 798 22.11 -1.26 -34.85
CA CYS A 798 22.94 -2.46 -34.78
C CYS A 798 22.53 -3.33 -33.58
N LEU A 799 22.29 -4.63 -33.83
CA LEU A 799 21.97 -5.63 -32.82
C LEU A 799 23.06 -6.70 -32.80
N GLN A 800 23.59 -6.99 -31.60
CA GLN A 800 24.65 -7.99 -31.41
C GLN A 800 24.26 -8.98 -30.31
N ILE A 801 24.66 -10.24 -30.50
CA ILE A 801 24.55 -11.30 -29.50
C ILE A 801 25.96 -11.57 -28.95
N LEU A 802 26.10 -11.36 -27.65
CA LEU A 802 27.34 -11.53 -26.91
C LEU A 802 27.24 -12.76 -26.03
N ASP A 803 28.35 -13.47 -25.88
CA ASP A 803 28.51 -14.48 -24.85
C ASP A 803 28.51 -13.77 -23.49
N THR A 804 27.59 -14.12 -22.60
CA THR A 804 27.43 -13.41 -21.31
C THR A 804 28.68 -13.53 -20.44
N HIS A 805 29.46 -14.61 -20.57
CA HIS A 805 30.63 -14.86 -19.74
C HIS A 805 31.84 -14.01 -20.13
N THR A 806 32.05 -13.84 -21.43
CA THR A 806 33.25 -13.24 -22.00
C THR A 806 33.03 -11.88 -22.65
N GLY A 807 31.77 -11.51 -22.91
CA GLY A 807 31.41 -10.32 -23.68
C GLY A 807 31.73 -10.41 -25.16
N LYS A 808 32.25 -11.56 -25.63
CA LYS A 808 32.63 -11.74 -27.03
C LYS A 808 31.41 -11.97 -27.89
N GLN A 809 31.43 -11.39 -29.08
CA GLN A 809 30.40 -11.63 -30.08
C GLN A 809 30.41 -13.12 -30.51
N CYS A 810 29.27 -13.79 -30.37
CA CYS A 810 29.16 -15.23 -30.65
C CYS A 810 29.12 -15.56 -32.15
N PHE A 811 28.79 -14.60 -33.01
CA PHE A 811 28.53 -14.83 -34.43
C PHE A 811 29.26 -13.80 -35.29
N GLU A 812 30.24 -14.26 -36.07
CA GLU A 812 30.84 -13.49 -37.17
C GLU A 812 29.78 -13.38 -38.28
N GLN A 813 29.31 -12.17 -38.57
CA GLN A 813 28.24 -11.84 -39.53
C GLN A 813 26.80 -12.13 -39.08
N GLN A 814 26.16 -11.15 -38.42
CA GLN A 814 24.77 -10.76 -38.67
C GLN A 814 24.45 -9.50 -37.86
N GLU A 815 25.11 -8.40 -38.22
CA GLU A 815 24.66 -7.07 -37.80
C GLU A 815 23.33 -6.80 -38.50
N ILE A 816 22.20 -7.08 -37.84
CA ILE A 816 20.91 -6.64 -38.36
C ILE A 816 20.84 -5.15 -38.12
N ARG A 817 21.23 -4.35 -39.10
CA ARG A 817 20.99 -2.90 -39.08
C ARG A 817 19.52 -2.66 -39.40
N LEU A 818 18.73 -2.40 -38.35
CA LEU A 818 17.35 -1.92 -38.48
C LEU A 818 17.35 -0.46 -38.97
N ARG A 819 17.81 -0.20 -40.20
CA ARG A 819 17.84 1.18 -40.76
C ARG A 819 16.42 1.70 -41.00
N ARG A 820 16.20 2.97 -40.65
CA ARG A 820 15.12 3.80 -41.24
C ARG A 820 15.28 3.82 -42.77
N PRO A 821 14.20 3.71 -43.56
CA PRO A 821 14.20 4.34 -44.86
C PRO A 821 14.38 5.85 -44.61
N TYR A 822 15.42 6.45 -45.20
CA TYR A 822 15.49 7.91 -45.29
C TYR A 822 14.29 8.39 -46.12
N GLY A 823 13.42 9.20 -45.52
CA GLY A 823 12.36 9.95 -46.19
C GLY A 823 10.96 9.32 -46.11
N THR A 824 10.21 9.69 -45.07
CA THR A 824 8.77 10.06 -45.09
C THR A 824 8.43 10.76 -43.79
#